data_AF-A0A847HDW2-F1
#
_entry.id   AF-A0A847HDW2-F1
#
_cell.length_a   1.000
_cell.length_b   1.000
_cell.length_c   1.000
_cell.angle_alpha   90.00
_cell.angle_beta   90.00
_cell.angle_gamma   90.00
#
_symmetry.space_group_name_H-M   'P 1'
#
loop_
_entity.id
_entity.type
_entity.pdbx_description
1 polymer ?
#
loop_
_entity_poly.entity_id
_entity_poly.type
_entity_poly.pdbx_seq_one_letter_code
_entity_poly.pdbx_strand_id
1 'polypeptide(L)'
;MGALEAEMDTVLPDGLLVVGAVPPPDGVRALLAELAEAGHTVRWASRGDARVEGASETHQLRTRLPGRHPRKLLVALAGALAPARQRLRLAAKFDPWFRGAVRGSSLVVATDGAAEATLPIARHFLPGVATARPSEAVPALQELLAATRARRALDAAAAEGRRVRDELGIAGRTDADVVAVAGGVFAAADGALEAGDDARAAELAALALDLLFHRELHSDALASPLVDDTARYLAPLRESAVGQLLTTPSGAPRLPGAARGGVTAVGVCPGPFGSFYRPVADELAAVPGATVTVRDLRAALPGLSNLGMQASFVRSRLDHARGRPVAGYDKAVELLTADDVLFVDWADKGALLASLLAPPTTRLVLRVHSVDLLRPWLHLVDWSRVDALICVSETMAGFARDLLGDRLAQVELRVLPPLVDPQRFDTAKTAGAGKTICMVGWAQRVKDPLWALEVFARLVADDDQWRLLLIGADFPARLPASGVRHAAEFRQRAMADDIRERISYVGFTHDLPAHLAGAGWVLCASRREAFPVGLAECLLSGAAPVIRDWPMMAGRGGARALYPSSWVVGTVDEAVQRFRSVSAAGAVATEGPQARETAERLLDPDLAGWRHQALILGDDRYLAAMEHHPDDAALGRFVAELLARPAADPALLRRCVALTRRIGLMSSEAPLLERLSALGLDPDAGRAAARLRARLRETSEGWWPTVADSPVTAPVAGRILHVLKVSRPQRQSGYSLRGWYTLHEQRNLGLDAIGVTALDFPDGESAAADGVEYRLEDVDGVPHYRLLRPAAPEGEQPDAYLQAWAEALAPLVAQLRPEVIHVHSGHRGFDSALVALAVGRAARVPVVYEVRGFFESLWTSDRSVAERGQTFERRRATEA
;
A
#
# COMPACT_ATOMS: atom_id res chain seq x y z
N MET A 1 -22.98 25.73 54.77
CA MET A 1 -22.39 25.11 55.96
C MET A 1 -22.24 23.61 55.68
N GLY A 2 -21.07 23.21 55.16
CA GLY A 2 -20.81 21.84 54.72
C GLY A 2 -19.80 21.84 53.58
N ALA A 3 -18.53 22.05 53.92
CA ALA A 3 -17.40 22.09 53.00
C ALA A 3 -16.49 20.88 53.26
N LEU A 4 -15.86 20.42 52.19
CA LEU A 4 -14.66 19.57 52.09
C LEU A 4 -14.81 18.04 52.15
N GLU A 5 -14.82 17.48 50.94
CA GLU A 5 -14.15 16.26 50.51
C GLU A 5 -12.69 16.18 51.02
N ALA A 6 -12.19 14.94 51.26
CA ALA A 6 -10.91 14.39 50.78
C ALA A 6 -10.22 13.44 51.78
N GLU A 7 -9.60 12.37 51.22
CA GLU A 7 -8.55 11.53 51.80
C GLU A 7 -8.93 10.52 52.91
N MET A 8 -9.53 9.40 52.50
CA MET A 8 -9.31 8.11 53.17
C MET A 8 -8.54 7.18 52.23
N ASP A 9 -7.28 7.51 52.01
CA ASP A 9 -6.31 6.72 51.24
C ASP A 9 -4.98 6.65 52.03
N THR A 10 -5.02 6.20 53.29
CA THR A 10 -3.81 6.04 54.10
C THR A 10 -3.11 4.71 53.82
N VAL A 11 -2.52 4.60 52.63
CA VAL A 11 -1.27 3.86 52.45
C VAL A 11 -0.21 4.64 53.24
N LEU A 12 0.36 4.07 54.31
CA LEU A 12 1.50 4.72 54.97
C LEU A 12 2.61 4.93 53.92
N PRO A 13 3.05 6.18 53.65
CA PRO A 13 4.10 6.43 52.67
C PRO A 13 5.43 5.88 53.18
N ASP A 14 6.33 5.60 52.23
CA ASP A 14 7.69 5.12 52.43
C ASP A 14 8.37 5.81 53.65
N GLY A 15 8.66 5.03 54.68
CA GLY A 15 9.08 5.55 55.99
C GLY A 15 10.46 5.08 56.40
N LEU A 16 11.32 6.01 56.80
CA LEU A 16 12.61 5.76 57.44
C LEU A 16 12.40 5.69 58.96
N LEU A 17 12.67 4.53 59.56
CA LEU A 17 12.66 4.36 61.01
C LEU A 17 14.09 4.32 61.55
N VAL A 18 14.46 5.31 62.35
CA VAL A 18 15.77 5.41 62.99
C VAL A 18 15.63 5.02 64.46
N VAL A 19 16.42 4.04 64.89
CA VAL A 19 16.28 3.41 66.21
C VAL A 19 17.59 3.56 66.97
N GLY A 20 17.58 4.36 68.05
CA GLY A 20 18.78 4.65 68.81
C GLY A 20 18.55 5.52 70.04
N ALA A 21 19.48 5.45 70.99
CA ALA A 21 19.56 6.34 72.14
C ALA A 21 20.57 7.50 71.95
N VAL A 22 21.28 7.49 70.81
CA VAL A 22 22.36 8.43 70.47
C VAL A 22 22.19 8.80 68.99
N PRO A 23 22.48 10.04 68.57
CA PRO A 23 22.37 10.40 67.17
C PRO A 23 23.41 9.68 66.29
N PRO A 24 23.09 9.45 65.01
CA PRO A 24 23.92 8.73 64.05
C PRO A 24 25.20 9.49 63.75
N PRO A 25 26.23 8.79 63.24
CA PRO A 25 27.42 9.41 62.69
C PRO A 25 27.05 10.51 61.69
N ASP A 26 27.82 11.60 61.64
CA ASP A 26 27.45 12.79 60.87
C ASP A 26 27.22 12.50 59.37
N GLY A 27 28.01 11.60 58.77
CA GLY A 27 27.81 11.16 57.39
C GLY A 27 26.49 10.42 57.15
N VAL A 28 25.99 9.67 58.13
CA VAL A 28 24.66 9.05 58.07
C VAL A 28 23.59 10.12 58.30
N ARG A 29 23.78 11.02 59.28
CA ARG A 29 22.84 12.10 59.60
C ARG A 29 22.55 13.01 58.41
N ALA A 30 23.58 13.41 57.67
CA ALA A 30 23.44 14.23 56.46
C ALA A 30 22.57 13.55 55.40
N LEU A 31 22.82 12.26 55.13
CA LEU A 31 22.04 11.48 54.15
C LEU A 31 20.59 11.28 54.58
N LEU A 32 20.32 11.14 55.89
CA LEU A 32 18.95 11.05 56.40
C LEU A 32 18.20 12.38 56.24
N ALA A 33 18.88 13.52 56.37
CA ALA A 33 18.30 14.83 56.10
C ALA A 33 17.99 15.01 54.60
N GLU A 34 18.91 14.63 53.72
CA GLU A 34 18.68 14.65 52.27
C GLU A 34 17.54 13.70 51.84
N LEU A 35 17.39 12.54 52.48
CA LEU A 35 16.25 11.64 52.27
C LEU A 35 14.93 12.28 52.75
N ALA A 36 14.95 13.01 53.86
CA ALA A 36 13.78 13.74 54.36
C ALA A 36 13.35 14.86 53.39
N GLU A 37 14.31 15.63 52.86
CA GLU A 37 14.07 16.61 51.79
C GLU A 37 13.56 15.93 50.50
N ALA A 38 14.05 14.72 50.24
CA ALA A 38 13.55 13.83 49.19
C ALA A 38 12.18 13.18 49.53
N GLY A 39 11.49 13.63 50.59
CA GLY A 39 10.11 13.27 50.94
C GLY A 39 9.94 12.02 51.80
N HIS A 40 11.03 11.42 52.27
CA HIS A 40 10.93 10.30 53.19
C HIS A 40 10.53 10.79 54.58
N THR A 41 9.57 10.13 55.20
CA THR A 41 9.24 10.44 56.59
C THR A 41 10.28 9.81 57.53
N VAL A 42 11.09 10.65 58.19
CA VAL A 42 12.08 10.20 59.18
C VAL A 42 11.48 10.17 60.57
N ARG A 43 11.37 8.98 61.15
CA ARG A 43 10.85 8.79 62.52
C ARG A 43 11.94 8.30 63.44
N TRP A 44 12.08 8.97 64.59
CA TRP A 44 12.98 8.57 65.66
C TRP A 44 12.24 7.71 66.69
N ALA A 45 12.83 6.59 67.07
CA ALA A 45 12.32 5.76 68.16
C ALA A 45 13.44 5.47 69.17
N SER A 46 13.27 5.98 70.39
CA SER A 46 14.12 5.67 71.54
C SER A 46 13.42 4.67 72.47
N ARG A 47 14.19 3.90 73.25
CA ARG A 47 13.65 2.88 74.17
C ARG A 47 12.76 3.46 75.29
N GLY A 48 12.70 4.80 75.44
CA GLY A 48 11.86 5.50 76.43
C GLY A 48 10.46 5.90 75.94
N ASP A 49 10.22 5.95 74.64
CA ASP A 49 8.99 6.56 74.06
C ASP A 49 7.90 5.55 73.68
N ALA A 50 8.11 4.25 73.95
CA ALA A 50 7.14 3.20 73.67
C ALA A 50 6.09 3.07 74.80
N ARG A 51 5.29 4.11 75.03
CA ARG A 51 3.91 3.93 75.50
C ARG A 51 2.99 4.02 74.29
N VAL A 52 2.71 2.88 73.69
CA VAL A 52 1.59 2.72 72.76
C VAL A 52 0.32 2.65 73.61
N GLU A 53 -0.36 3.78 73.77
CA GLU A 53 -1.78 3.78 74.13
C GLU A 53 -2.61 3.78 72.84
N GLY A 54 -3.49 2.79 72.72
CA GLY A 54 -4.64 2.83 71.82
C GLY A 54 -4.38 2.55 70.33
N ALA A 55 -4.44 1.28 69.93
CA ALA A 55 -4.91 0.92 68.59
C ALA A 55 -5.47 -0.50 68.63
N SER A 56 -6.76 -0.61 68.93
CA SER A 56 -7.55 -1.81 68.67
C SER A 56 -7.89 -1.88 67.18
N GLU A 57 -7.79 -3.10 66.65
CA GLU A 57 -8.36 -3.56 65.39
C GLU A 57 -7.80 -2.99 64.08
N THR A 58 -7.14 -3.85 63.29
CA THR A 58 -7.58 -4.10 61.90
C THR A 58 -6.92 -5.34 61.27
N HIS A 59 -7.81 -6.25 60.88
CA HIS A 59 -7.88 -7.06 59.65
C HIS A 59 -6.66 -7.19 58.74
N GLN A 60 -6.37 -8.46 58.40
CA GLN A 60 -5.45 -8.90 57.37
C GLN A 60 -5.86 -8.38 55.98
N LEU A 61 -4.91 -7.79 55.25
CA LEU A 61 -5.00 -7.61 53.80
C LEU A 61 -3.64 -7.94 53.17
N ARG A 62 -3.63 -9.03 52.40
CA ARG A 62 -2.51 -9.45 51.53
C ARG A 62 -2.61 -8.70 50.20
N THR A 63 -1.54 -8.04 49.78
CA THR A 63 -1.29 -7.76 48.36
C THR A 63 0.19 -8.00 48.02
N ARG A 64 0.44 -8.80 46.98
CA ARG A 64 1.75 -9.01 46.36
C ARG A 64 1.97 -7.90 45.33
N LEU A 65 3.11 -7.23 45.40
CA LEU A 65 3.61 -6.34 44.34
C LEU A 65 5.08 -6.71 44.08
N PRO A 66 5.48 -6.98 42.83
CA PRO A 66 6.86 -7.29 42.48
C PRO A 66 7.63 -5.98 42.21
N GLY A 67 8.78 -5.82 42.87
CA GLY A 67 9.68 -4.67 42.71
C GLY A 67 10.58 -4.53 43.94
N ARG A 68 11.86 -4.87 43.81
CA ARG A 68 12.83 -4.94 44.91
C ARG A 68 13.42 -3.55 45.24
N HIS A 69 12.69 -2.68 45.93
CA HIS A 69 13.26 -1.52 46.65
C HIS A 69 12.52 -1.25 47.96
N PRO A 70 13.19 -0.68 48.98
CA PRO A 70 12.69 -0.81 50.32
C PRO A 70 11.52 0.11 50.70
N ARG A 71 10.34 -0.48 50.97
CA ARG A 71 9.11 0.20 51.47
C ARG A 71 9.24 0.76 52.89
N LYS A 72 10.13 0.20 53.71
CA LYS A 72 10.62 0.81 54.96
C LYS A 72 12.10 0.49 55.14
N LEU A 73 12.85 1.48 55.62
CA LEU A 73 14.26 1.36 55.96
C LEU A 73 14.41 1.49 57.49
N LEU A 74 15.04 0.49 58.10
CA LEU A 74 15.35 0.48 59.53
C LEU A 74 16.82 0.82 59.74
N VAL A 75 17.13 1.96 60.36
CA VAL A 75 18.50 2.33 60.76
C VAL A 75 18.67 1.99 62.24
N ALA A 76 19.47 0.97 62.55
CA ALA A 76 19.76 0.54 63.91
C ALA A 76 21.04 1.20 64.44
N LEU A 77 20.93 1.85 65.60
CA LEU A 77 22.00 2.55 66.32
C LEU A 77 22.20 1.89 67.69
N ALA A 78 23.44 1.74 68.15
CA ALA A 78 23.72 1.34 69.52
C ALA A 78 24.26 2.53 70.33
N GLY A 79 23.68 2.76 71.50
CA GLY A 79 24.27 3.69 72.47
C GLY A 79 25.58 3.12 73.01
N ALA A 80 26.63 3.94 73.05
CA ALA A 80 27.91 3.58 73.65
C ALA A 80 27.71 3.18 75.12
N LEU A 81 27.98 1.92 75.45
CA LEU A 81 28.40 1.37 76.76
C LEU A 81 28.40 -0.18 76.71
N ALA A 82 29.58 -0.79 76.87
CA ALA A 82 29.75 -2.25 76.98
C ALA A 82 28.99 -2.75 78.22
N PRO A 83 27.98 -3.66 78.13
CA PRO A 83 27.74 -4.68 77.10
C PRO A 83 26.56 -4.35 76.16
N ALA A 84 26.78 -3.52 75.13
CA ALA A 84 25.75 -3.17 74.14
C ALA A 84 25.37 -4.36 73.24
N ARG A 85 26.36 -5.15 72.81
CA ARG A 85 26.18 -6.25 71.83
C ARG A 85 25.20 -7.33 72.30
N GLN A 86 25.32 -7.78 73.55
CA GLN A 86 24.46 -8.85 74.09
C GLN A 86 23.04 -8.34 74.39
N ARG A 87 22.91 -7.09 74.88
CA ARG A 87 21.61 -6.44 75.14
C ARG A 87 20.85 -6.12 73.87
N LEU A 88 21.50 -5.59 72.83
CA LEU A 88 20.88 -5.39 71.51
C LEU A 88 20.51 -6.73 70.86
N ARG A 89 21.35 -7.76 70.97
CA ARG A 89 21.05 -9.09 70.45
C ARG A 89 19.84 -9.72 71.15
N LEU A 90 19.72 -9.58 72.46
CA LEU A 90 18.55 -10.06 73.23
C LEU A 90 17.30 -9.22 72.93
N ALA A 91 17.42 -7.90 72.87
CA ALA A 91 16.32 -7.01 72.48
C ALA A 91 15.83 -7.33 71.07
N ALA A 92 16.71 -7.33 70.06
CA ALA A 92 16.35 -7.71 68.70
C ALA A 92 15.71 -9.11 68.63
N LYS A 93 16.21 -10.08 69.41
CA LYS A 93 15.68 -11.46 69.42
C LYS A 93 14.32 -11.59 70.12
N PHE A 94 14.03 -10.83 71.17
CA PHE A 94 12.87 -11.04 72.03
C PHE A 94 11.84 -9.89 72.04
N ASP A 95 12.16 -8.74 71.47
CA ASP A 95 11.29 -7.55 71.43
C ASP A 95 10.23 -7.63 70.31
N PRO A 96 8.93 -7.67 70.63
CA PRO A 96 7.85 -7.66 69.64
C PRO A 96 7.88 -6.43 68.73
N TRP A 97 8.35 -5.29 69.22
CA TRP A 97 8.44 -4.04 68.46
C TRP A 97 9.53 -4.11 67.39
N PHE A 98 10.74 -4.59 67.72
CA PHE A 98 11.82 -4.78 66.75
C PHE A 98 11.41 -5.76 65.64
N ARG A 99 10.73 -6.85 66.01
CA ARG A 99 10.16 -7.80 65.04
C ARG A 99 9.13 -7.14 64.12
N GLY A 100 8.26 -6.29 64.66
CA GLY A 100 7.29 -5.51 63.91
C GLY A 100 7.96 -4.54 62.92
N ALA A 101 9.01 -3.84 63.37
CA ALA A 101 9.81 -2.94 62.54
C ALA A 101 10.52 -3.68 61.40
N VAL A 102 11.14 -4.83 61.67
CA VAL A 102 11.83 -5.64 60.64
C VAL A 102 10.86 -6.23 59.63
N ARG A 103 9.70 -6.74 60.06
CA ARG A 103 8.71 -7.36 59.15
C ARG A 103 8.14 -6.41 58.09
N GLY A 104 8.15 -5.10 58.40
CA GLY A 104 7.78 -4.06 57.45
C GLY A 104 8.95 -3.46 56.67
N SER A 105 10.18 -3.84 57.01
CA SER A 105 11.41 -3.28 56.43
C SER A 105 11.98 -4.16 55.33
N SER A 106 12.77 -3.53 54.49
CA SER A 106 13.28 -4.11 53.25
C SER A 106 14.76 -3.86 53.08
N LEU A 107 15.29 -2.90 53.85
CA LEU A 107 16.70 -2.72 54.14
C LEU A 107 16.84 -2.41 55.64
N VAL A 108 17.81 -3.05 56.31
CA VAL A 108 18.21 -2.78 57.69
C VAL A 108 19.67 -2.36 57.73
N VAL A 109 19.94 -1.12 58.13
CA VAL A 109 21.30 -0.54 58.16
C VAL A 109 21.77 -0.48 59.61
N ALA A 110 22.88 -1.14 59.93
CA ALA A 110 23.57 -0.95 61.20
C ALA A 110 24.61 0.16 61.06
N THR A 111 24.63 1.12 61.96
CA THR A 111 25.56 2.28 61.88
C THR A 111 26.84 2.12 62.68
N ASP A 112 26.93 1.10 63.54
CA ASP A 112 28.10 0.80 64.37
C ASP A 112 28.23 -0.71 64.67
N GLY A 113 29.39 -1.13 65.20
CA GLY A 113 29.69 -2.55 65.45
C GLY A 113 28.81 -3.23 66.52
N ALA A 114 28.12 -2.46 67.37
CA ALA A 114 27.17 -3.01 68.33
C ALA A 114 25.78 -3.20 67.70
N ALA A 115 25.36 -2.30 66.81
CA ALA A 115 24.16 -2.44 65.99
C ALA A 115 24.26 -3.60 64.98
N GLU A 116 25.46 -3.94 64.52
CA GLU A 116 25.69 -5.06 63.58
C GLU A 116 25.16 -6.41 64.11
N ALA A 117 25.14 -6.61 65.44
CA ALA A 117 24.61 -7.82 66.07
C ALA A 117 23.11 -8.07 65.82
N THR A 118 22.38 -7.05 65.35
CA THR A 118 20.95 -7.13 65.01
C THR A 118 20.70 -7.67 63.59
N LEU A 119 21.67 -7.57 62.68
CA LEU A 119 21.48 -7.95 61.27
C LEU A 119 21.17 -9.44 61.06
N PRO A 120 21.86 -10.40 61.72
CA PRO A 120 21.52 -11.83 61.61
C PRO A 120 20.12 -12.14 62.15
N ILE A 121 19.67 -11.37 63.14
CA ILE A 121 18.34 -11.51 63.74
C ILE A 121 17.27 -10.96 62.80
N ALA A 122 17.53 -9.83 62.14
CA ALA A 122 16.64 -9.29 61.12
C ALA A 122 16.39 -10.30 59.99
N ARG A 123 17.46 -10.93 59.49
CA ARG A 123 17.37 -11.99 58.47
C ARG A 123 16.64 -13.25 58.95
N HIS A 124 16.70 -13.55 60.24
CA HIS A 124 15.94 -14.66 60.83
C HIS A 124 14.43 -14.38 60.86
N PHE A 125 14.02 -13.14 61.14
CA PHE A 125 12.60 -12.77 61.22
C PHE A 125 11.95 -12.44 59.89
N LEU A 126 12.71 -11.89 58.94
CA LEU A 126 12.27 -11.67 57.57
C LEU A 126 13.33 -12.24 56.61
N PRO A 127 13.21 -13.54 56.26
CA PRO A 127 14.08 -14.15 55.27
C PRO A 127 14.01 -13.37 53.94
N GLY A 128 15.13 -12.81 53.50
CA GLY A 128 15.23 -11.98 52.29
C GLY A 128 15.31 -10.47 52.50
N VAL A 129 15.28 -9.96 53.74
CA VAL A 129 15.54 -8.54 54.02
C VAL A 129 16.99 -8.17 53.72
N ALA A 130 17.21 -7.06 53.00
CA ALA A 130 18.56 -6.54 52.77
C ALA A 130 19.15 -6.00 54.08
N THR A 131 20.45 -6.13 54.27
CA THR A 131 21.12 -5.63 55.48
C THR A 131 22.45 -4.99 55.12
N ALA A 132 22.77 -3.83 55.69
CA ALA A 132 24.06 -3.16 55.52
C ALA A 132 24.82 -3.11 56.85
N ARG A 133 26.09 -3.51 56.83
CA ARG A 133 27.02 -3.37 57.96
C ARG A 133 27.42 -1.90 58.17
N PRO A 134 28.06 -1.55 59.29
CA PRO A 134 28.54 -0.19 59.54
C PRO A 134 29.41 0.40 58.43
N SER A 135 30.32 -0.40 57.86
CA SER A 135 31.16 -0.01 56.72
C SER A 135 30.37 0.20 55.41
N GLU A 136 29.16 -0.33 55.32
CA GLU A 136 28.28 -0.30 54.14
C GLU A 136 27.12 0.70 54.33
N ALA A 137 26.98 1.30 55.51
CA ALA A 137 25.84 2.14 55.86
C ALA A 137 25.75 3.41 54.99
N VAL A 138 26.86 4.12 54.81
CA VAL A 138 26.92 5.32 53.97
C VAL A 138 26.68 4.99 52.49
N PRO A 139 27.39 4.01 51.87
CA PRO A 139 27.10 3.59 50.50
C PRO A 139 25.64 3.17 50.26
N ALA A 140 25.05 2.39 51.17
CA ALA A 140 23.66 1.92 51.03
C ALA A 140 22.63 3.06 51.11
N LEU A 141 22.89 4.07 51.95
CA LEU A 141 22.02 5.26 52.05
C LEU A 141 22.19 6.21 50.86
N GLN A 142 23.40 6.36 50.33
CA GLN A 142 23.66 7.11 49.09
C GLN A 142 22.94 6.47 47.90
N GLU A 143 22.99 5.15 47.79
CA GLU A 143 22.28 4.38 46.77
C GLU A 143 20.75 4.58 46.87
N LEU A 144 20.19 4.54 48.09
CA LEU A 144 18.76 4.79 48.31
C LEU A 144 18.35 6.23 47.94
N LEU A 145 19.17 7.21 48.30
CA LEU A 145 18.92 8.61 47.99
C LEU A 145 19.00 8.87 46.48
N ALA A 146 20.00 8.30 45.80
CA ALA A 146 20.11 8.34 44.35
C ALA A 146 18.87 7.72 43.68
N ALA A 147 18.43 6.54 44.13
CA ALA A 147 17.22 5.90 43.61
C ALA A 147 15.95 6.74 43.84
N THR A 148 15.84 7.41 45.00
CA THR A 148 14.71 8.30 45.31
C THR A 148 14.70 9.52 44.40
N ARG A 149 15.86 10.18 44.23
CA ARG A 149 16.00 11.34 43.33
C ARG A 149 15.67 10.96 41.89
N ALA A 150 16.18 9.81 41.43
CA ALA A 150 15.87 9.26 40.11
C ALA A 150 14.35 9.07 39.95
N ARG A 151 13.68 8.37 40.85
CA ARG A 151 12.22 8.14 40.80
C ARG A 151 11.42 9.45 40.76
N ARG A 152 11.78 10.43 41.58
CA ARG A 152 11.14 11.75 41.57
C ARG A 152 11.31 12.48 40.24
N ALA A 153 12.49 12.39 39.63
CA ALA A 153 12.71 12.95 38.30
C ALA A 153 11.82 12.28 37.25
N LEU A 154 11.64 10.95 37.32
CA LEU A 154 10.70 10.21 36.45
C LEU A 154 9.26 10.71 36.64
N ASP A 155 8.81 10.83 37.88
CA ASP A 155 7.44 11.25 38.19
C ASP A 155 7.18 12.71 37.83
N ALA A 156 8.18 13.59 37.98
CA ALA A 156 8.11 14.98 37.55
C ALA A 156 7.99 15.09 36.03
N ALA A 157 8.82 14.36 35.27
CA ALA A 157 8.70 14.31 33.80
C ALA A 157 7.32 13.79 33.37
N ALA A 158 6.83 12.73 34.02
CA ALA A 158 5.52 12.16 33.74
C ALA A 158 4.37 13.13 34.07
N ALA A 159 4.49 13.91 35.15
CA ALA A 159 3.51 14.92 35.53
C ALA A 159 3.46 16.06 34.51
N GLU A 160 4.63 16.54 34.08
CA GLU A 160 4.73 17.57 33.05
C GLU A 160 4.18 17.07 31.70
N GLY A 161 4.52 15.85 31.31
CA GLY A 161 3.96 15.24 30.10
C GLY A 161 2.44 15.11 30.13
N ARG A 162 1.85 14.71 31.27
CA ARG A 162 0.38 14.68 31.43
C ARG A 162 -0.23 16.06 31.36
N ARG A 163 0.38 17.06 32.01
CA ARG A 163 -0.06 18.46 31.98
C ARG A 163 -0.15 18.96 30.54
N VAL A 164 0.91 18.79 29.74
CA VAL A 164 0.96 19.24 28.33
C VAL A 164 -0.02 18.47 27.46
N ARG A 165 -0.15 17.15 27.64
CA ARG A 165 -1.15 16.34 26.92
C ARG A 165 -2.57 16.82 27.21
N ASP A 166 -2.88 17.06 28.48
CA ASP A 166 -4.22 17.50 28.89
C ASP A 166 -4.50 18.93 28.41
N GLU A 167 -3.51 19.83 28.42
CA GLU A 167 -3.57 21.15 27.82
C GLU A 167 -3.89 21.07 26.32
N LEU A 168 -3.17 20.22 25.58
CA LEU A 168 -3.46 19.96 24.17
C LEU A 168 -4.88 19.42 23.97
N GLY A 169 -5.35 18.49 24.80
CA GLY A 169 -6.68 17.91 24.70
C GLY A 169 -7.82 18.91 24.97
N ILE A 170 -7.62 19.82 25.93
CA ILE A 170 -8.62 20.80 26.36
C ILE A 170 -8.60 22.05 25.46
N ALA A 171 -7.42 22.64 25.26
CA ALA A 171 -7.27 23.88 24.50
C ALA A 171 -7.16 23.63 22.99
N GLY A 172 -6.72 22.46 22.56
CA GLY A 172 -6.39 22.16 21.16
C GLY A 172 -5.06 22.80 20.70
N ARG A 173 -4.26 23.32 21.64
CA ARG A 173 -2.95 23.95 21.41
C ARG A 173 -2.15 23.97 22.72
N THR A 174 -0.85 24.17 22.64
CA THR A 174 0.03 24.42 23.79
C THR A 174 1.17 25.34 23.39
N ASP A 175 1.68 26.13 24.33
CA ASP A 175 2.89 26.95 24.16
C ASP A 175 4.16 26.20 24.62
N ALA A 176 4.01 24.98 25.17
CA ALA A 176 5.13 24.14 25.57
C ALA A 176 5.88 23.57 24.36
N ASP A 177 7.19 23.39 24.49
CA ASP A 177 7.99 22.64 23.52
C ASP A 177 7.70 21.14 23.68
N VAL A 178 6.76 20.65 22.87
CA VAL A 178 6.31 19.24 22.91
C VAL A 178 7.46 18.27 22.65
N VAL A 179 8.43 18.62 21.80
CA VAL A 179 9.58 17.75 21.50
C VAL A 179 10.47 17.62 22.72
N ALA A 180 10.77 18.75 23.39
CA ALA A 180 11.56 18.75 24.62
C ALA A 180 10.85 18.01 25.77
N VAL A 181 9.55 18.23 25.95
CA VAL A 181 8.76 17.54 26.98
C VAL A 181 8.68 16.05 26.72
N ALA A 182 8.41 15.63 25.48
CA ALA A 182 8.42 14.22 25.10
C ALA A 182 9.80 13.60 25.29
N GLY A 183 10.89 14.33 24.99
CA GLY A 183 12.26 13.91 25.28
C GLY A 183 12.51 13.66 26.77
N GLY A 184 12.04 14.55 27.64
CA GLY A 184 12.09 14.34 29.09
C GLY A 184 11.32 13.11 29.55
N VAL A 185 10.14 12.84 28.97
CA VAL A 185 9.34 11.64 29.29
C VAL A 185 9.99 10.37 28.75
N PHE A 186 10.60 10.40 27.56
CA PHE A 186 11.37 9.27 27.02
C PHE A 186 12.61 8.97 27.85
N ALA A 187 13.37 9.99 28.27
CA ALA A 187 14.50 9.81 29.19
C ALA A 187 14.04 9.19 30.53
N ALA A 188 12.85 9.56 31.00
CA ALA A 188 12.25 8.90 32.16
C ALA A 188 11.87 7.43 31.89
N ALA A 189 11.33 7.14 30.69
CA ALA A 189 11.05 5.77 30.29
C ALA A 189 12.33 4.92 30.21
N ASP A 190 13.44 5.49 29.75
CA ASP A 190 14.75 4.85 29.71
C ASP A 190 15.26 4.53 31.12
N GLY A 191 15.16 5.48 32.06
CA GLY A 191 15.52 5.23 33.46
C GLY A 191 14.67 4.14 34.12
N ALA A 192 13.38 4.04 33.80
CA ALA A 192 12.53 2.94 34.27
C ALA A 192 12.92 1.59 33.66
N LEU A 193 13.29 1.58 32.37
CA LEU A 193 13.76 0.39 31.67
C LEU A 193 15.10 -0.12 32.25
N GLU A 194 16.04 0.79 32.53
CA GLU A 194 17.33 0.49 33.17
C GLU A 194 17.13 -0.09 34.58
N ALA A 195 16.14 0.40 35.33
CA ALA A 195 15.75 -0.12 36.64
C ALA A 195 15.01 -1.48 36.57
N GLY A 196 14.72 -1.99 35.38
CA GLY A 196 13.97 -3.24 35.17
C GLY A 196 12.45 -3.13 35.39
N ASP A 197 11.91 -1.91 35.49
CA ASP A 197 10.47 -1.65 35.57
C ASP A 197 9.88 -1.42 34.19
N ASP A 198 9.79 -2.51 33.43
CA ASP A 198 9.26 -2.51 32.07
C ASP A 198 7.80 -2.03 31.99
N ALA A 199 7.03 -2.15 33.08
CA ALA A 199 5.63 -1.70 33.10
C ALA A 199 5.59 -0.17 33.12
N ARG A 200 6.38 0.44 34.02
CA ARG A 200 6.54 1.88 34.08
C ARG A 200 7.19 2.46 32.83
N ALA A 201 8.19 1.78 32.26
CA ALA A 201 8.80 2.18 31.00
C ALA A 201 7.75 2.24 29.87
N ALA A 202 6.88 1.23 29.76
CA ALA A 202 5.81 1.20 28.76
C ALA A 202 4.78 2.32 28.97
N GLU A 203 4.41 2.64 30.21
CA GLU A 203 3.50 3.75 30.53
C GLU A 203 4.07 5.11 30.12
N LEU A 204 5.34 5.35 30.44
CA LEU A 204 6.02 6.60 30.11
C LEU A 204 6.25 6.73 28.61
N ALA A 205 6.70 5.66 27.94
CA ALA A 205 6.84 5.65 26.48
C ALA A 205 5.49 5.85 25.78
N ALA A 206 4.40 5.26 26.29
CA ALA A 206 3.05 5.52 25.79
C ALA A 206 2.67 7.00 25.91
N LEU A 207 2.94 7.64 27.05
CA LEU A 207 2.69 9.07 27.23
C LEU A 207 3.53 9.93 26.27
N ALA A 208 4.82 9.62 26.10
CA ALA A 208 5.69 10.35 25.20
C ALA A 208 5.26 10.22 23.72
N LEU A 209 4.84 9.02 23.30
CA LEU A 209 4.25 8.80 21.97
C LEU A 209 2.92 9.54 21.79
N ASP A 210 2.07 9.56 22.82
CA ASP A 210 0.79 10.27 22.76
C ASP A 210 0.99 11.79 22.63
N LEU A 211 2.04 12.34 23.27
CA LEU A 211 2.46 13.73 23.10
C LEU A 211 3.00 13.99 21.69
N LEU A 212 4.01 13.23 21.26
CA LEU A 212 4.64 13.43 19.95
C LEU A 212 3.66 13.29 18.80
N PHE A 213 2.65 12.40 18.91
CA PHE A 213 1.68 12.15 17.85
C PHE A 213 0.28 12.65 18.20
N HIS A 214 0.18 13.63 19.10
CA HIS A 214 -1.10 14.16 19.53
C HIS A 214 -1.85 14.74 18.33
N ARG A 215 -3.13 14.38 18.18
CA ARG A 215 -3.92 14.74 16.98
C ARG A 215 -4.03 16.24 16.75
N GLU A 216 -4.05 17.05 17.81
CA GLU A 216 -4.13 18.52 17.74
C GLU A 216 -2.86 19.17 17.17
N LEU A 217 -1.75 18.43 17.09
CA LEU A 217 -0.50 18.86 16.45
C LEU A 217 -0.37 18.39 14.99
N HIS A 218 -1.17 17.40 14.58
CA HIS A 218 -1.04 16.75 13.28
C HIS A 218 -2.38 16.60 12.58
N SER A 219 -3.13 15.54 12.90
CA SER A 219 -4.31 15.10 12.15
C SER A 219 -5.39 16.17 12.05
N ASP A 220 -5.56 16.95 13.12
CA ASP A 220 -6.55 18.03 13.20
C ASP A 220 -5.91 19.41 12.93
N ALA A 221 -4.59 19.53 12.79
CA ALA A 221 -3.89 20.80 12.67
C ALA A 221 -3.83 21.40 11.25
N LEU A 222 -3.34 22.65 11.16
CA LEU A 222 -3.17 23.39 9.91
C LEU A 222 -1.91 22.99 9.14
N ALA A 223 -0.84 22.76 9.89
CA ALA A 223 0.47 22.28 9.50
C ALA A 223 0.87 21.20 10.50
N SER A 224 1.98 20.51 10.27
CA SER A 224 2.42 19.44 11.15
C SER A 224 3.95 19.53 11.30
N PRO A 225 4.47 19.75 12.51
CA PRO A 225 5.92 19.81 12.72
C PRO A 225 6.61 18.48 12.35
N LEU A 226 5.89 17.36 12.43
CA LEU A 226 6.34 16.05 11.94
C LEU A 226 6.50 16.00 10.41
N VAL A 227 5.70 16.75 9.67
CA VAL A 227 5.78 16.80 8.19
C VAL A 227 6.84 17.81 7.75
N ASP A 228 6.96 18.93 8.48
CA ASP A 228 7.85 20.04 8.18
C ASP A 228 9.33 19.69 8.46
N ASP A 229 9.63 19.02 9.58
CA ASP A 229 10.97 18.53 9.94
C ASP A 229 10.90 17.16 10.64
N THR A 230 10.74 16.11 9.83
CA THR A 230 10.62 14.73 10.29
C THR A 230 11.79 14.31 11.18
N ALA A 231 13.02 14.71 10.83
CA ALA A 231 14.22 14.24 11.50
C ALA A 231 14.33 14.82 12.92
N ARG A 232 14.19 16.14 13.05
CA ARG A 232 14.22 16.82 14.34
C ARG A 232 13.05 16.40 15.22
N TYR A 233 11.84 16.33 14.65
CA TYR A 233 10.65 16.06 15.44
C TYR A 233 10.64 14.64 16.04
N LEU A 234 11.22 13.66 15.33
CA LEU A 234 11.33 12.28 15.82
C LEU A 234 12.60 12.00 16.62
N ALA A 235 13.49 12.98 16.84
CA ALA A 235 14.73 12.79 17.58
C ALA A 235 14.50 12.16 18.98
N PRO A 236 13.54 12.61 19.81
CA PRO A 236 13.28 11.99 21.11
C PRO A 236 12.99 10.48 21.05
N LEU A 237 12.23 10.05 20.03
CA LEU A 237 11.91 8.63 19.84
C LEU A 237 13.12 7.83 19.32
N ARG A 238 13.93 8.43 18.44
CA ARG A 238 15.07 7.76 17.80
C ARG A 238 16.29 7.65 18.72
N GLU A 239 16.48 8.62 19.61
CA GLU A 239 17.63 8.69 20.52
C GLU A 239 17.41 7.93 21.83
N SER A 240 16.15 7.80 22.26
CA SER A 240 15.78 7.07 23.48
C SER A 240 16.01 5.55 23.35
N ALA A 241 16.49 4.92 24.42
CA ALA A 241 16.75 3.48 24.46
C ALA A 241 15.44 2.66 24.32
N VAL A 242 14.38 3.05 25.02
CA VAL A 242 13.06 2.44 24.89
C VAL A 242 12.47 2.71 23.51
N GLY A 243 12.69 3.89 22.94
CA GLY A 243 12.26 4.25 21.60
C GLY A 243 12.93 3.40 20.51
N GLN A 244 14.24 3.16 20.65
CA GLN A 244 14.99 2.23 19.82
C GLN A 244 14.46 0.80 19.95
N LEU A 245 14.18 0.31 21.17
CA LEU A 245 13.57 -1.02 21.34
C LEU A 245 12.19 -1.14 20.68
N LEU A 246 11.36 -0.09 20.77
CA LEU A 246 10.03 -0.06 20.17
C LEU A 246 10.05 -0.06 18.64
N THR A 247 11.13 0.44 18.04
CA THR A 247 11.27 0.59 16.59
C THR A 247 12.21 -0.44 15.95
N THR A 248 13.00 -1.15 16.76
CA THR A 248 13.96 -2.19 16.35
C THR A 248 13.24 -3.44 15.80
N PRO A 249 13.63 -3.96 14.63
CA PRO A 249 13.23 -5.28 14.14
C PRO A 249 13.36 -6.38 15.20
N SER A 250 12.36 -7.26 15.33
CA SER A 250 12.46 -8.39 16.28
C SER A 250 13.52 -9.43 15.92
N GLY A 251 14.08 -9.38 14.70
CA GLY A 251 15.09 -10.32 14.21
C GLY A 251 14.57 -11.74 13.96
N ALA A 252 13.26 -11.99 14.16
CA ALA A 252 12.64 -13.27 13.86
C ALA A 252 12.70 -13.53 12.34
N PRO A 253 13.39 -14.59 11.87
CA PRO A 253 13.50 -14.85 10.45
C PRO A 253 12.10 -15.08 9.87
N ARG A 254 11.80 -14.39 8.77
CA ARG A 254 10.72 -14.79 7.88
C ARG A 254 11.09 -16.19 7.40
N LEU A 255 10.27 -17.18 7.73
CA LEU A 255 10.36 -18.44 7.00
C LEU A 255 9.81 -18.14 5.61
N PRO A 256 10.37 -18.71 4.54
CA PRO A 256 9.69 -18.68 3.25
C PRO A 256 8.28 -19.23 3.48
N GLY A 257 7.29 -18.34 3.55
CA GLY A 257 5.88 -18.74 3.54
C GLY A 257 5.58 -19.47 2.25
N ALA A 258 4.34 -19.94 2.08
CA ALA A 258 3.89 -20.47 0.79
C ALA A 258 4.42 -19.54 -0.32
N ALA A 259 5.20 -20.10 -1.26
CA ALA A 259 5.69 -19.33 -2.40
C ALA A 259 4.51 -18.55 -3.00
N ARG A 260 4.75 -17.36 -3.57
CA ARG A 260 3.66 -16.52 -4.11
C ARG A 260 2.65 -17.30 -4.98
N GLY A 261 3.00 -18.42 -5.61
CA GLY A 261 2.05 -19.29 -6.32
C GLY A 261 1.12 -20.19 -5.51
N GLY A 262 1.28 -20.33 -4.18
CA GLY A 262 0.53 -21.26 -3.33
C GLY A 262 -0.58 -20.63 -2.46
N VAL A 263 -0.76 -19.31 -2.50
CA VAL A 263 -1.67 -18.58 -1.60
C VAL A 263 -3.13 -18.94 -1.88
N THR A 264 -3.81 -19.67 -1.01
CA THR A 264 -5.23 -20.04 -1.18
C THR A 264 -6.16 -19.27 -0.25
N ALA A 265 -5.69 -18.91 0.94
CA ALA A 265 -6.48 -18.22 1.96
C ALA A 265 -5.92 -16.82 2.24
N VAL A 266 -6.78 -15.81 2.12
CA VAL A 266 -6.47 -14.41 2.44
C VAL A 266 -7.34 -13.92 3.58
N GLY A 267 -6.70 -13.51 4.67
CA GLY A 267 -7.35 -12.81 5.77
C GLY A 267 -7.28 -11.30 5.57
N VAL A 268 -8.42 -10.63 5.51
CA VAL A 268 -8.47 -9.16 5.39
C VAL A 268 -8.69 -8.55 6.77
N CYS A 269 -7.72 -7.81 7.28
CA CYS A 269 -7.81 -7.10 8.56
C CYS A 269 -8.22 -5.64 8.32
N PRO A 270 -9.49 -5.26 8.55
CA PRO A 270 -9.96 -3.90 8.30
C PRO A 270 -9.53 -2.94 9.43
N GLY A 271 -9.12 -1.74 9.05
CA GLY A 271 -8.78 -0.68 10.00
C GLY A 271 -9.97 0.16 10.47
N PRO A 272 -9.70 1.23 11.24
CA PRO A 272 -10.69 1.92 12.05
C PRO A 272 -11.66 2.81 11.25
N PHE A 273 -11.31 3.17 10.02
CA PHE A 273 -12.06 4.15 9.22
C PHE A 273 -12.49 3.60 7.87
N GLY A 274 -13.74 3.85 7.51
CA GLY A 274 -14.31 3.51 6.21
C GLY A 274 -14.32 2.01 5.90
N SER A 275 -14.69 1.69 4.67
CA SER A 275 -14.64 0.33 4.13
C SER A 275 -13.72 0.28 2.91
N PHE A 276 -12.57 0.97 2.99
CA PHE A 276 -11.60 1.05 1.89
C PHE A 276 -11.02 -0.30 1.49
N TYR A 277 -11.04 -1.29 2.39
CA TYR A 277 -10.59 -2.65 2.12
C TYR A 277 -11.51 -3.40 1.14
N ARG A 278 -12.81 -3.05 1.08
CA ARG A 278 -13.83 -3.83 0.37
C ARG A 278 -13.52 -4.00 -1.11
N PRO A 279 -13.24 -2.93 -1.89
CA PRO A 279 -12.91 -3.10 -3.31
C PRO A 279 -11.72 -4.04 -3.53
N VAL A 280 -10.71 -4.00 -2.67
CA VAL A 280 -9.56 -4.91 -2.76
C VAL A 280 -9.96 -6.34 -2.40
N ALA A 281 -10.76 -6.53 -1.34
CA ALA A 281 -11.26 -7.85 -0.96
C ALA A 281 -12.14 -8.47 -2.06
N ASP A 282 -12.97 -7.66 -2.73
CA ASP A 282 -13.84 -8.09 -3.83
C ASP A 282 -13.00 -8.52 -5.05
N GLU A 283 -11.98 -7.73 -5.43
CA GLU A 283 -11.02 -8.10 -6.48
C GLU A 283 -10.28 -9.40 -6.15
N LEU A 284 -9.87 -9.60 -4.89
CA LEU A 284 -9.20 -10.83 -4.48
C LEU A 284 -10.14 -12.05 -4.51
N ALA A 285 -11.41 -11.85 -4.13
CA ALA A 285 -12.42 -12.89 -4.13
C ALA A 285 -12.87 -13.29 -5.54
N ALA A 286 -12.72 -12.40 -6.52
CA ALA A 286 -12.96 -12.69 -7.93
C ALA A 286 -11.95 -13.67 -8.53
N VAL A 287 -10.79 -13.88 -7.89
CA VAL A 287 -9.76 -14.81 -8.37
C VAL A 287 -10.15 -16.26 -8.05
N PRO A 288 -10.36 -17.13 -9.05
CA PRO A 288 -10.76 -18.52 -8.85
C PRO A 288 -9.87 -19.27 -7.84
N GLY A 289 -10.53 -19.96 -6.92
CA GLY A 289 -9.91 -20.76 -5.87
C GLY A 289 -9.37 -19.95 -4.68
N ALA A 290 -9.27 -18.62 -4.75
CA ALA A 290 -8.89 -17.79 -3.61
C ALA A 290 -10.07 -17.70 -2.62
N THR A 291 -9.80 -17.93 -1.34
CA THR A 291 -10.77 -17.75 -0.25
C THR A 291 -10.42 -16.48 0.50
N VAL A 292 -11.31 -15.49 0.48
CA VAL A 292 -11.11 -14.21 1.17
C VAL A 292 -12.02 -14.15 2.39
N THR A 293 -11.43 -14.00 3.58
CA THR A 293 -12.17 -13.91 4.85
C THR A 293 -11.84 -12.61 5.56
N VAL A 294 -12.86 -11.87 6.00
CA VAL A 294 -12.64 -10.66 6.81
C VAL A 294 -12.31 -11.06 8.26
N ARG A 295 -11.12 -10.70 8.72
CA ARG A 295 -10.59 -10.89 10.07
C ARG A 295 -10.74 -9.60 10.87
N ASP A 296 -11.97 -9.22 11.23
CA ASP A 296 -12.20 -7.99 12.00
C ASP A 296 -11.77 -8.15 13.47
N LEU A 297 -10.50 -7.82 13.73
CA LEU A 297 -9.92 -7.86 15.07
C LEU A 297 -10.67 -6.97 16.06
N ARG A 298 -11.28 -5.86 15.62
CA ARG A 298 -11.99 -4.93 16.53
C ARG A 298 -13.30 -5.52 17.03
N ALA A 299 -13.97 -6.31 16.19
CA ALA A 299 -15.16 -7.05 16.59
C ALA A 299 -14.80 -8.11 17.67
N ALA A 300 -13.65 -8.76 17.54
CA ALA A 300 -13.16 -9.74 18.52
C ALA A 300 -12.58 -9.12 19.79
N LEU A 301 -11.95 -7.94 19.67
CA LEU A 301 -11.27 -7.20 20.73
C LEU A 301 -11.75 -5.72 20.73
N PRO A 302 -12.86 -5.41 21.43
CA PRO A 302 -13.45 -4.07 21.41
C PRO A 302 -12.49 -2.93 21.80
N GLY A 303 -11.47 -3.23 22.62
CA GLY A 303 -10.43 -2.28 23.02
C GLY A 303 -9.57 -1.71 21.88
N LEU A 304 -9.58 -2.35 20.70
CA LEU A 304 -8.93 -1.86 19.49
C LEU A 304 -9.67 -0.68 18.84
N SER A 305 -10.95 -0.49 19.15
CA SER A 305 -11.76 0.60 18.59
C SER A 305 -11.34 1.98 19.12
N ASN A 306 -10.65 2.03 20.27
CA ASN A 306 -10.09 3.27 20.78
C ASN A 306 -8.82 3.66 19.99
N LEU A 307 -8.79 4.86 19.44
CA LEU A 307 -7.68 5.39 18.67
C LEU A 307 -6.51 5.92 19.53
N GLY A 308 -6.74 6.11 20.84
CA GLY A 308 -5.74 6.63 21.77
C GLY A 308 -4.63 5.63 22.09
N MET A 309 -3.47 6.16 22.47
CA MET A 309 -2.32 5.38 22.91
C MET A 309 -2.63 4.61 24.20
N GLN A 310 -2.11 3.38 24.31
CA GLN A 310 -2.33 2.50 25.46
C GLN A 310 -1.02 1.80 25.84
N ALA A 311 -0.68 1.88 27.12
CA ALA A 311 0.55 1.31 27.66
C ALA A 311 0.64 -0.21 27.46
N SER A 312 -0.49 -0.93 27.42
CA SER A 312 -0.52 -2.38 27.17
C SER A 312 0.03 -2.76 25.81
N PHE A 313 -0.25 -1.99 24.75
CA PHE A 313 0.27 -2.26 23.41
C PHE A 313 1.75 -1.92 23.29
N VAL A 314 2.17 -0.81 23.91
CA VAL A 314 3.59 -0.45 24.03
C VAL A 314 4.34 -1.54 24.80
N ARG A 315 3.74 -2.06 25.87
CA ARG A 315 4.28 -3.18 26.64
C ARG A 315 4.42 -4.45 25.81
N SER A 316 3.38 -4.83 25.07
CA SER A 316 3.43 -5.97 24.14
C SER A 316 4.55 -5.81 23.11
N ARG A 317 4.72 -4.60 22.57
CA ARG A 317 5.79 -4.32 21.61
C ARG A 317 7.19 -4.41 22.23
N LEU A 318 7.36 -3.95 23.47
CA LEU A 318 8.61 -4.09 24.23
C LEU A 318 8.91 -5.54 24.57
N ASP A 319 7.91 -6.30 24.99
CA ASP A 319 8.06 -7.73 25.27
C ASP A 319 8.52 -8.46 23.99
N HIS A 320 7.87 -8.21 22.86
CA HIS A 320 8.25 -8.75 21.56
C HIS A 320 9.67 -8.36 21.13
N ALA A 321 10.05 -7.09 21.29
CA ALA A 321 11.40 -6.59 20.97
C ALA A 321 12.50 -7.34 21.74
N ARG A 322 12.18 -7.81 22.95
CA ARG A 322 13.11 -8.53 23.84
C ARG A 322 12.96 -10.05 23.72
N GLY A 323 12.25 -10.54 22.70
CA GLY A 323 12.02 -11.97 22.45
C GLY A 323 11.13 -12.64 23.49
N ARG A 324 10.31 -11.87 24.24
CA ARG A 324 9.35 -12.42 25.21
C ARG A 324 7.98 -12.65 24.53
N PRO A 325 7.24 -13.70 24.92
CA PRO A 325 5.91 -13.96 24.35
C PRO A 325 4.93 -12.81 24.60
N VAL A 326 4.16 -12.47 23.59
CA VAL A 326 3.03 -11.54 23.70
C VAL A 326 1.78 -12.33 24.09
N ALA A 327 1.19 -12.01 25.25
CA ALA A 327 0.05 -12.75 25.81
C ALA A 327 -1.20 -11.86 25.95
N GLY A 328 -2.37 -12.48 26.15
CA GLY A 328 -3.65 -11.79 26.40
C GLY A 328 -4.47 -11.48 25.14
N TYR A 329 -4.12 -12.06 24.00
CA TYR A 329 -4.76 -11.82 22.71
C TYR A 329 -5.17 -13.11 22.00
N ASP A 330 -5.62 -14.12 22.75
CA ASP A 330 -5.93 -15.46 22.22
C ASP A 330 -6.88 -15.43 21.01
N LYS A 331 -7.91 -14.58 21.05
CA LYS A 331 -8.83 -14.37 19.92
C LYS A 331 -8.16 -13.74 18.69
N ALA A 332 -7.19 -12.84 18.88
CA ALA A 332 -6.45 -12.29 17.74
C ALA A 332 -5.53 -13.36 17.14
N VAL A 333 -4.89 -14.18 17.97
CA VAL A 333 -4.08 -15.32 17.49
C VAL A 333 -4.95 -16.24 16.63
N GLU A 334 -6.12 -16.67 17.12
CA GLU A 334 -7.07 -17.50 16.37
C GLU A 334 -7.40 -16.92 14.99
N LEU A 335 -7.69 -15.61 14.91
CA LEU A 335 -8.03 -14.95 13.67
C LEU A 335 -6.84 -14.75 12.71
N LEU A 336 -5.63 -14.60 13.24
CA LEU A 336 -4.43 -14.27 12.46
C LEU A 336 -3.65 -15.52 11.99
N THR A 337 -3.95 -16.70 12.53
CA THR A 337 -3.23 -17.95 12.20
C THR A 337 -3.86 -18.76 11.07
N ALA A 338 -5.05 -18.38 10.60
CA ALA A 338 -5.87 -19.18 9.71
C ALA A 338 -5.58 -19.00 8.21
N ASP A 339 -4.73 -18.03 7.84
CA ASP A 339 -4.56 -17.58 6.47
C ASP A 339 -3.11 -17.66 5.99
N ASP A 340 -2.92 -17.87 4.68
CA ASP A 340 -1.60 -17.84 4.02
C ASP A 340 -1.05 -16.41 3.96
N VAL A 341 -1.95 -15.44 3.72
CA VAL A 341 -1.64 -14.02 3.61
C VAL A 341 -2.64 -13.21 4.42
N LEU A 342 -2.14 -12.21 5.16
CA LEU A 342 -2.97 -11.18 5.77
C LEU A 342 -2.82 -9.88 5.00
N PHE A 343 -3.92 -9.40 4.42
CA PHE A 343 -4.03 -8.05 3.90
C PHE A 343 -4.53 -7.14 5.02
N VAL A 344 -3.63 -6.32 5.56
CA VAL A 344 -3.91 -5.39 6.65
C VAL A 344 -4.13 -4.00 6.08
N ASP A 345 -5.36 -3.51 6.17
CA ASP A 345 -5.70 -2.16 5.74
C ASP A 345 -5.63 -1.23 6.96
N TRP A 346 -4.82 -0.17 6.88
CA TRP A 346 -4.43 0.78 7.94
C TRP A 346 -3.24 0.33 8.82
N ALA A 347 -2.35 1.27 9.17
CA ALA A 347 -1.33 1.04 10.21
C ALA A 347 -1.84 1.48 11.59
N ASP A 348 -2.55 0.59 12.26
CA ASP A 348 -3.20 0.81 13.55
C ASP A 348 -2.80 -0.24 14.61
N LYS A 349 -3.59 -0.36 15.69
CA LYS A 349 -3.39 -1.41 16.70
C LYS A 349 -3.56 -2.83 16.15
N GLY A 350 -4.46 -3.02 15.18
CA GLY A 350 -4.64 -4.29 14.50
C GLY A 350 -3.41 -4.66 13.68
N ALA A 351 -2.82 -3.70 12.96
CA ALA A 351 -1.56 -3.89 12.25
C ALA A 351 -0.39 -4.21 13.18
N LEU A 352 -0.31 -3.52 14.32
CA LEU A 352 0.66 -3.85 15.36
C LEU A 352 0.49 -5.31 15.79
N LEU A 353 -0.70 -5.72 16.23
CA LEU A 353 -0.95 -7.10 16.67
C LEU A 353 -0.68 -8.13 15.56
N ALA A 354 -1.06 -7.85 14.31
CA ALA A 354 -0.74 -8.71 13.17
C ALA A 354 0.78 -8.92 13.04
N SER A 355 1.58 -7.86 13.15
CA SER A 355 3.05 -7.97 13.10
C SER A 355 3.66 -8.73 14.28
N LEU A 356 3.01 -8.72 15.46
CA LEU A 356 3.50 -9.42 16.66
C LEU A 356 3.06 -10.89 16.74
N LEU A 357 1.86 -11.21 16.26
CA LEU A 357 1.17 -12.47 16.54
C LEU A 357 0.99 -13.39 15.33
N ALA A 358 1.04 -12.86 14.10
CA ALA A 358 0.88 -13.70 12.91
C ALA A 358 2.05 -14.69 12.78
N PRO A 359 1.79 -15.96 12.37
CA PRO A 359 2.82 -16.96 12.17
C PRO A 359 3.98 -16.49 11.29
N PRO A 360 5.22 -16.97 11.50
CA PRO A 360 6.36 -16.67 10.63
C PRO A 360 6.21 -17.17 9.18
N THR A 361 5.26 -18.05 8.92
CA THR A 361 4.88 -18.55 7.60
C THR A 361 3.81 -17.71 6.91
N THR A 362 3.07 -16.88 7.66
CA THR A 362 2.01 -16.03 7.12
C THR A 362 2.61 -14.75 6.57
N ARG A 363 2.28 -14.44 5.33
CA ARG A 363 2.75 -13.23 4.65
C ARG A 363 1.90 -12.02 5.08
N LEU A 364 2.53 -10.89 5.36
CA LEU A 364 1.84 -9.65 5.75
C LEU A 364 1.96 -8.58 4.65
N VAL A 365 0.83 -8.20 4.06
CA VAL A 365 0.74 -7.06 3.13
C VAL A 365 -0.04 -5.95 3.80
N LEU A 366 0.60 -4.82 4.04
CA LEU A 366 0.01 -3.70 4.77
C LEU A 366 -0.26 -2.52 3.83
N ARG A 367 -1.45 -1.93 3.88
CA ARG A 367 -1.76 -0.66 3.21
C ARG A 367 -1.88 0.48 4.23
N VAL A 368 -1.22 1.60 3.97
CA VAL A 368 -1.32 2.81 4.81
C VAL A 368 -2.10 3.92 4.13
N HIS A 369 -2.72 4.77 4.95
CA HIS A 369 -3.47 5.97 4.54
C HIS A 369 -2.81 7.25 5.09
N SER A 370 -3.25 8.43 4.63
CA SER A 370 -2.60 9.71 4.97
C SER A 370 -2.44 9.97 6.46
N VAL A 371 -3.46 9.61 7.26
CA VAL A 371 -3.45 9.84 8.71
C VAL A 371 -2.55 8.84 9.44
N ASP A 372 -2.31 7.64 8.89
CA ASP A 372 -1.43 6.65 9.51
C ASP A 372 0.00 7.17 9.63
N LEU A 373 0.43 7.97 8.65
CA LEU A 373 1.74 8.62 8.62
C LEU A 373 1.92 9.68 9.72
N LEU A 374 0.83 10.03 10.42
CA LEU A 374 0.81 11.00 11.52
C LEU A 374 0.46 10.33 12.86
N ARG A 375 0.53 9.00 12.92
CA ARG A 375 0.15 8.21 14.10
C ARG A 375 1.34 7.41 14.62
N PRO A 376 1.37 7.13 15.93
CA PRO A 376 2.49 6.41 16.54
C PRO A 376 2.53 4.94 16.12
N TRP A 377 1.39 4.36 15.73
CA TRP A 377 1.27 2.94 15.36
C TRP A 377 2.18 2.54 14.20
N LEU A 378 2.36 3.43 13.21
CA LEU A 378 3.30 3.22 12.11
C LEU A 378 4.72 2.91 12.61
N HIS A 379 5.14 3.53 13.72
CA HIS A 379 6.46 3.34 14.30
C HIS A 379 6.57 2.07 15.15
N LEU A 380 5.45 1.57 15.68
CA LEU A 380 5.41 0.40 16.56
C LEU A 380 5.26 -0.92 15.79
N VAL A 381 4.70 -0.91 14.59
CA VAL A 381 4.65 -2.08 13.71
C VAL A 381 6.06 -2.65 13.53
N ASP A 382 6.19 -3.97 13.68
CA ASP A 382 7.43 -4.66 13.37
C ASP A 382 7.57 -4.84 11.86
N TRP A 383 8.18 -3.86 11.19
CA TRP A 383 8.38 -3.85 9.73
C TRP A 383 9.24 -5.01 9.22
N SER A 384 10.03 -5.65 10.10
CA SER A 384 10.74 -6.89 9.73
C SER A 384 9.80 -8.07 9.49
N ARG A 385 8.53 -7.97 9.90
CA ARG A 385 7.47 -8.97 9.66
C ARG A 385 6.56 -8.61 8.48
N VAL A 386 6.70 -7.41 7.90
CA VAL A 386 5.87 -6.94 6.77
C VAL A 386 6.56 -7.24 5.45
N ASP A 387 5.88 -7.96 4.56
CA ASP A 387 6.42 -8.36 3.26
C ASP A 387 6.26 -7.26 2.21
N ALA A 388 5.12 -6.57 2.22
CA ALA A 388 4.85 -5.48 1.29
C ALA A 388 4.08 -4.34 1.95
N LEU A 389 4.38 -3.13 1.52
CA LEU A 389 3.72 -1.89 1.92
C LEU A 389 3.06 -1.25 0.70
N ILE A 390 1.74 -1.06 0.77
CA ILE A 390 0.97 -0.33 -0.23
C ILE A 390 0.78 1.12 0.23
N CYS A 391 1.23 2.07 -0.58
CA CYS A 391 0.91 3.48 -0.46
C CYS A 391 0.00 3.90 -1.62
N VAL A 392 -0.94 4.83 -1.42
CA VAL A 392 -1.89 5.23 -2.48
C VAL A 392 -1.40 6.37 -3.38
N SER A 393 -0.24 6.96 -3.08
CA SER A 393 0.43 7.94 -3.94
C SER A 393 1.94 7.99 -3.69
N GLU A 394 2.70 8.50 -4.65
CA GLU A 394 4.16 8.66 -4.52
C GLU A 394 4.55 9.62 -3.39
N THR A 395 3.77 10.69 -3.18
CA THR A 395 3.96 11.61 -2.05
C THR A 395 3.91 10.88 -0.71
N MET A 396 2.95 9.94 -0.54
CA MET A 396 2.89 9.11 0.65
C MET A 396 4.07 8.15 0.77
N ALA A 397 4.45 7.49 -0.34
CA ALA A 397 5.59 6.59 -0.36
C ALA A 397 6.88 7.32 0.07
N GLY A 398 7.09 8.53 -0.43
CA GLY A 398 8.19 9.41 -0.01
C GLY A 398 8.14 9.70 1.50
N PHE A 399 6.98 10.12 2.02
CA PHE A 399 6.87 10.42 3.45
C PHE A 399 7.02 9.18 4.34
N ALA A 400 6.50 8.03 3.93
CA ALA A 400 6.71 6.76 4.64
C ALA A 400 8.20 6.38 4.70
N ARG A 401 8.96 6.59 3.62
CA ARG A 401 10.42 6.39 3.60
C ARG A 401 11.13 7.32 4.59
N ASP A 402 10.75 8.59 4.68
CA ASP A 402 11.35 9.53 5.64
C ASP A 402 11.07 9.15 7.12
N LEU A 403 9.86 8.63 7.39
CA LEU A 403 9.43 8.22 8.73
C LEU A 403 10.11 6.90 9.17
N LEU A 404 10.22 5.95 8.25
CA LEU A 404 10.62 4.57 8.57
C LEU A 404 12.10 4.28 8.29
N GLY A 405 12.70 4.94 7.31
CA GLY A 405 14.11 4.77 6.92
C GLY A 405 14.44 3.32 6.59
N ASP A 406 15.58 2.84 7.09
CA ASP A 406 16.10 1.49 6.87
C ASP A 406 15.18 0.36 7.33
N ARG A 407 14.15 0.67 8.14
CA ARG A 407 13.13 -0.31 8.54
C ARG A 407 12.32 -0.83 7.35
N LEU A 408 12.33 -0.13 6.21
CA LEU A 408 11.72 -0.59 4.96
C LEU A 408 12.67 -1.37 4.04
N ALA A 409 13.93 -1.60 4.43
CA ALA A 409 14.94 -2.19 3.53
C ALA A 409 14.55 -3.57 2.97
N GLN A 410 13.75 -4.34 3.72
CA GLN A 410 13.26 -5.67 3.32
C GLN A 410 11.76 -5.69 2.99
N VAL A 411 11.14 -4.52 2.85
CA VAL A 411 9.71 -4.36 2.59
C VAL A 411 9.53 -3.97 1.13
N GLU A 412 8.75 -4.75 0.38
CA GLU A 412 8.38 -4.37 -0.99
C GLU A 412 7.39 -3.20 -0.95
N LEU A 413 7.87 -1.98 -1.17
CA LEU A 413 7.00 -0.80 -1.25
C LEU A 413 6.41 -0.68 -2.66
N ARG A 414 5.08 -0.64 -2.76
CA ARG A 414 4.34 -0.38 -4.01
C ARG A 414 3.39 0.80 -3.85
N VAL A 415 3.31 1.62 -4.89
CA VAL A 415 2.29 2.67 -5.01
C VAL A 415 1.14 2.13 -5.84
N LEU A 416 0.02 1.83 -5.19
CA LEU A 416 -1.18 1.31 -5.85
C LEU A 416 -2.36 2.25 -5.54
N PRO A 417 -3.07 2.76 -6.55
CA PRO A 417 -4.20 3.66 -6.33
C PRO A 417 -5.38 2.92 -5.70
N PRO A 418 -6.30 3.63 -5.04
CA PRO A 418 -7.57 3.04 -4.62
C PRO A 418 -8.36 2.48 -5.80
N LEU A 419 -9.10 1.40 -5.59
CA LEU A 419 -9.95 0.81 -6.60
C LEU A 419 -11.31 1.51 -6.63
N VAL A 420 -11.64 2.11 -7.76
CA VAL A 420 -12.92 2.78 -8.03
C VAL A 420 -13.34 2.39 -9.44
N ASP A 421 -14.56 1.88 -9.59
CA ASP A 421 -15.12 1.52 -10.90
C ASP A 421 -15.60 2.78 -11.64
N PRO A 422 -14.95 3.17 -12.76
CA PRO A 422 -15.35 4.32 -13.58
C PRO A 422 -16.71 4.16 -14.24
N GLN A 423 -17.19 2.93 -14.45
CA GLN A 423 -18.44 2.66 -15.15
C GLN A 423 -19.67 3.03 -14.31
N ARG A 424 -19.49 3.17 -12.99
CA ARG A 424 -20.54 3.63 -12.08
C ARG A 424 -20.92 5.10 -12.28
N PHE A 425 -20.08 5.89 -12.96
CA PHE A 425 -20.25 7.34 -13.06
C PHE A 425 -20.53 7.75 -14.50
N ASP A 426 -21.75 8.24 -14.75
CA ASP A 426 -22.10 8.93 -16.00
C ASP A 426 -21.54 10.36 -15.98
N THR A 427 -21.16 10.84 -17.17
CA THR A 427 -20.72 12.22 -17.39
C THR A 427 -21.88 13.15 -17.74
N ALA A 428 -23.06 12.61 -18.10
CA ALA A 428 -24.25 13.39 -18.37
C ALA A 428 -24.67 14.19 -17.13
N LYS A 429 -24.80 15.52 -17.31
CA LYS A 429 -25.19 16.45 -16.26
C LYS A 429 -26.66 16.85 -16.38
N THR A 430 -27.32 17.00 -15.25
CA THR A 430 -28.70 17.52 -15.16
C THR A 430 -28.73 19.03 -15.42
N ALA A 431 -29.93 19.54 -15.74
CA ALA A 431 -30.13 20.98 -15.91
C ALA A 431 -29.77 21.76 -14.64
N GLY A 432 -28.98 22.84 -14.78
CA GLY A 432 -28.52 23.66 -13.66
C GLY A 432 -27.19 23.21 -13.02
N ALA A 433 -26.67 22.02 -13.36
CA ALA A 433 -25.41 21.52 -12.80
C ALA A 433 -24.22 22.47 -13.02
N GLY A 434 -24.22 23.26 -14.10
CA GLY A 434 -23.16 24.22 -14.43
C GLY A 434 -22.91 25.30 -13.36
N LYS A 435 -23.81 25.48 -12.39
CA LYS A 435 -23.71 26.40 -11.25
C LYS A 435 -23.82 25.69 -9.89
N THR A 436 -23.64 24.38 -9.87
CA THR A 436 -23.67 23.58 -8.62
C THR A 436 -22.27 23.06 -8.32
N ILE A 437 -21.76 23.39 -7.14
CA ILE A 437 -20.49 22.93 -6.59
C ILE A 437 -20.77 21.76 -5.65
N CYS A 438 -20.09 20.63 -5.81
CA CYS A 438 -20.14 19.53 -4.86
C CYS A 438 -18.87 19.41 -4.01
N MET A 439 -19.06 18.91 -2.79
CA MET A 439 -17.99 18.50 -1.89
C MET A 439 -18.38 17.18 -1.21
N VAL A 440 -17.60 16.12 -1.45
CA VAL A 440 -17.86 14.77 -0.93
C VAL A 440 -17.04 14.50 0.34
N GLY A 441 -17.69 14.01 1.39
CA GLY A 441 -17.09 13.71 2.68
C GLY A 441 -16.67 14.97 3.44
N TRP A 442 -17.53 15.99 3.46
CA TRP A 442 -17.19 17.36 3.85
C TRP A 442 -17.00 17.61 5.36
N ALA A 443 -17.66 16.85 6.23
CA ALA A 443 -17.80 17.19 7.66
C ALA A 443 -16.59 16.77 8.52
N GLN A 444 -15.40 17.23 8.14
CA GLN A 444 -14.15 16.98 8.84
C GLN A 444 -13.26 18.22 8.78
N ARG A 445 -12.55 18.52 9.87
CA ARG A 445 -11.62 19.67 9.91
C ARG A 445 -10.54 19.60 8.82
N VAL A 446 -10.05 18.40 8.50
CA VAL A 446 -9.06 18.18 7.43
C VAL A 446 -9.60 18.51 6.04
N LYS A 447 -10.92 18.49 5.83
CA LYS A 447 -11.59 18.80 4.57
C LYS A 447 -11.89 20.29 4.42
N ASP A 448 -11.82 21.03 5.54
CA ASP A 448 -11.96 22.50 5.64
C ASP A 448 -13.20 23.07 4.93
N PRO A 449 -14.41 22.61 5.29
CA PRO A 449 -15.64 23.12 4.68
C PRO A 449 -15.85 24.63 4.92
N LEU A 450 -15.23 25.22 5.95
CA LEU A 450 -15.22 26.68 6.15
C LEU A 450 -14.58 27.42 4.98
N TRP A 451 -13.41 26.96 4.53
CA TRP A 451 -12.76 27.56 3.35
C TRP A 451 -13.65 27.44 2.11
N ALA A 452 -14.37 26.33 1.96
CA ALA A 452 -15.35 26.16 0.89
C ALA A 452 -16.52 27.17 0.97
N LEU A 453 -17.04 27.47 2.17
CA LEU A 453 -18.08 28.48 2.37
C LEU A 453 -17.61 29.88 1.96
N GLU A 454 -16.34 30.23 2.22
CA GLU A 454 -15.79 31.53 1.81
C GLU A 454 -15.63 31.67 0.30
N VAL A 455 -15.23 30.59 -0.40
CA VAL A 455 -15.25 30.56 -1.87
C VAL A 455 -16.68 30.71 -2.37
N PHE A 456 -17.60 29.94 -1.81
CA PHE A 456 -19.00 29.90 -2.22
C PHE A 456 -19.70 31.25 -2.06
N ALA A 457 -19.51 31.92 -0.92
CA ALA A 457 -20.13 33.22 -0.66
C ALA A 457 -19.69 34.31 -1.65
N ARG A 458 -18.42 34.32 -2.04
CA ARG A 458 -17.93 35.26 -3.06
C ARG A 458 -18.52 34.98 -4.44
N LEU A 459 -18.81 33.72 -4.77
CA LEU A 459 -19.50 33.37 -6.02
C LEU A 459 -20.97 33.77 -6.00
N VAL A 460 -21.67 33.53 -4.87
CA VAL A 460 -23.08 33.91 -4.69
C VAL A 460 -23.27 35.43 -4.70
N ALA A 461 -22.30 36.19 -4.17
CA ALA A 461 -22.35 37.65 -4.17
C ALA A 461 -22.38 38.25 -5.59
N ASP A 462 -21.77 37.58 -6.57
CA ASP A 462 -21.81 38.02 -7.98
C ASP A 462 -23.00 37.45 -8.74
N ASP A 463 -23.33 36.19 -8.48
CA ASP A 463 -24.33 35.41 -9.20
C ASP A 463 -25.06 34.50 -8.22
N ASP A 464 -26.30 34.86 -7.93
CA ASP A 464 -27.07 34.18 -6.90
C ASP A 464 -27.51 32.77 -7.34
N GLN A 465 -27.34 32.38 -8.61
CA GLN A 465 -27.70 31.05 -9.08
C GLN A 465 -26.79 29.93 -8.57
N TRP A 466 -25.61 30.26 -8.02
CA TRP A 466 -24.69 29.27 -7.46
C TRP A 466 -25.30 28.49 -6.28
N ARG A 467 -25.09 27.17 -6.29
CA ARG A 467 -25.51 26.24 -5.23
C ARG A 467 -24.32 25.43 -4.72
N LEU A 468 -24.33 25.11 -3.43
CA LEU A 468 -23.34 24.24 -2.80
C LEU A 468 -24.01 22.95 -2.31
N LEU A 469 -23.52 21.81 -2.79
CA LEU A 469 -23.99 20.48 -2.45
C LEU A 469 -22.97 19.78 -1.54
N LEU A 470 -23.33 19.62 -0.28
CA LEU A 470 -22.53 18.95 0.73
C LEU A 470 -22.98 17.49 0.87
N ILE A 471 -22.14 16.56 0.39
CA ILE A 471 -22.45 15.12 0.31
C ILE A 471 -21.65 14.34 1.35
N GLY A 472 -22.31 13.51 2.14
CA GLY A 472 -21.69 12.72 3.21
C GLY A 472 -22.28 13.01 4.59
N ALA A 473 -21.87 12.19 5.56
CA ALA A 473 -22.29 12.34 6.96
C ALA A 473 -21.87 13.71 7.54
N ASP A 474 -22.66 14.20 8.50
CA ASP A 474 -22.35 15.39 9.31
C ASP A 474 -21.21 15.10 10.31
N PHE A 475 -20.75 16.16 11.00
CA PHE A 475 -19.72 16.09 12.02
C PHE A 475 -20.07 15.05 13.08
N PRO A 476 -19.11 14.19 13.48
CA PRO A 476 -19.38 13.13 14.44
C PRO A 476 -19.75 13.71 15.82
N ALA A 477 -20.60 12.98 16.56
CA ALA A 477 -21.09 13.42 17.86
C ALA A 477 -19.99 13.64 18.92
N ARG A 478 -18.84 12.97 18.76
CA ARG A 478 -17.67 13.13 19.64
C ARG A 478 -16.50 13.66 18.82
N LEU A 479 -16.09 14.89 19.13
CA LEU A 479 -14.98 15.59 18.51
C LEU A 479 -13.97 16.05 19.56
N PRO A 480 -12.69 16.19 19.19
CA PRO A 480 -11.73 16.90 20.03
C PRO A 480 -12.09 18.39 20.13
N ALA A 481 -11.45 19.12 21.06
CA ALA A 481 -11.79 20.51 21.35
C ALA A 481 -11.75 21.41 20.10
N SER A 482 -10.73 21.25 19.25
CA SER A 482 -10.66 22.02 18.01
C SER A 482 -11.71 21.63 16.98
N GLY A 483 -12.11 20.36 16.94
CA GLY A 483 -13.18 19.86 16.08
C GLY A 483 -14.54 20.44 16.49
N VAL A 484 -14.80 20.53 17.79
CA VAL A 484 -16.03 21.17 18.33
C VAL A 484 -16.10 22.64 17.91
N ARG A 485 -15.00 23.39 18.07
CA ARG A 485 -14.92 24.80 17.64
C ARG A 485 -15.14 24.94 16.14
N HIS A 486 -14.44 24.13 15.33
CA HIS A 486 -14.56 24.16 13.88
C HIS A 486 -15.98 23.83 13.39
N ALA A 487 -16.64 22.84 13.99
CA ALA A 487 -18.03 22.51 13.66
C ALA A 487 -18.99 23.64 14.03
N ALA A 488 -18.77 24.33 15.16
CA ALA A 488 -19.57 25.49 15.57
C ALA A 488 -19.37 26.69 14.62
N GLU A 489 -18.12 27.00 14.27
CA GLU A 489 -17.77 28.03 13.27
C GLU A 489 -18.40 27.73 11.91
N PHE A 490 -18.31 26.48 11.44
CA PHE A 490 -18.96 26.04 10.20
C PHE A 490 -20.46 26.27 10.26
N ARG A 491 -21.13 25.82 11.33
CA ARG A 491 -22.58 25.97 11.48
C ARG A 491 -22.99 27.44 11.50
N GLN A 492 -22.26 28.29 12.22
CA GLN A 492 -22.51 29.73 12.24
C GLN A 492 -22.37 30.33 10.84
N ARG A 493 -21.29 30.00 10.12
CA ARG A 493 -21.03 30.54 8.79
C ARG A 493 -22.04 30.05 7.75
N ALA A 494 -22.43 28.78 7.81
CA ALA A 494 -23.40 28.17 6.90
C ALA A 494 -24.83 28.74 7.08
N MET A 495 -25.14 29.30 8.25
CA MET A 495 -26.44 29.91 8.55
C MET A 495 -26.50 31.41 8.22
N ALA A 496 -25.42 32.00 7.70
CA ALA A 496 -25.40 33.40 7.29
C ALA A 496 -26.33 33.66 6.09
N ASP A 497 -26.99 34.82 6.10
CA ASP A 497 -28.04 35.18 5.13
C ASP A 497 -27.54 35.22 3.68
N ASP A 498 -26.25 35.45 3.48
CA ASP A 498 -25.61 35.52 2.16
C ASP A 498 -25.60 34.18 1.42
N ILE A 499 -25.63 33.04 2.14
CA ILE A 499 -25.48 31.72 1.52
C ILE A 499 -26.44 30.63 2.01
N ARG A 500 -27.10 30.78 3.18
CA ARG A 500 -27.81 29.67 3.85
C ARG A 500 -28.86 28.97 2.98
N GLU A 501 -29.60 29.74 2.16
CA GLU A 501 -30.69 29.22 1.31
C GLU A 501 -30.16 28.53 0.04
N ARG A 502 -28.84 28.48 -0.13
CA ARG A 502 -28.16 27.95 -1.32
C ARG A 502 -27.27 26.74 -1.03
N ILE A 503 -27.29 26.25 0.21
CA ILE A 503 -26.57 25.05 0.64
C ILE A 503 -27.56 23.88 0.76
N SER A 504 -27.23 22.77 0.12
CA SER A 504 -27.98 21.51 0.19
C SER A 504 -27.16 20.43 0.87
N TYR A 505 -27.76 19.73 1.83
CA TYR A 505 -27.15 18.62 2.55
C TYR A 505 -27.77 17.30 2.12
N VAL A 506 -26.96 16.40 1.56
CA VAL A 506 -27.44 15.08 1.07
C VAL A 506 -27.38 14.02 2.17
N GLY A 507 -26.49 14.18 3.15
CA GLY A 507 -26.18 13.13 4.12
C GLY A 507 -25.36 11.99 3.49
N PHE A 508 -25.20 10.89 4.23
CA PHE A 508 -24.55 9.69 3.71
C PHE A 508 -25.43 9.00 2.67
N THR A 509 -24.86 8.60 1.54
CA THR A 509 -25.57 7.96 0.43
C THR A 509 -24.76 6.80 -0.15
N HIS A 510 -25.45 5.78 -0.63
CA HIS A 510 -24.87 4.70 -1.42
C HIS A 510 -24.96 4.94 -2.93
N ASP A 511 -25.81 5.90 -3.35
CA ASP A 511 -26.00 6.31 -4.74
C ASP A 511 -25.35 7.68 -4.99
N LEU A 512 -24.02 7.71 -4.84
CA LEU A 512 -23.24 8.89 -5.15
C LEU A 512 -23.39 9.37 -6.61
N PRO A 513 -23.43 8.49 -7.64
CA PRO A 513 -23.55 8.91 -9.04
C PRO A 513 -24.76 9.82 -9.32
N ALA A 514 -25.94 9.49 -8.78
CA ALA A 514 -27.15 10.29 -8.98
C ALA A 514 -27.00 11.73 -8.46
N HIS A 515 -26.31 11.93 -7.34
CA HIS A 515 -26.04 13.27 -6.81
C HIS A 515 -24.97 14.02 -7.61
N LEU A 516 -23.96 13.32 -8.12
CA LEU A 516 -22.90 13.94 -8.93
C LEU A 516 -23.39 14.37 -10.32
N ALA A 517 -24.44 13.74 -10.87
CA ALA A 517 -25.13 14.24 -12.06
C ALA A 517 -25.75 15.65 -11.85
N GLY A 518 -26.04 16.00 -10.60
CA GLY A 518 -26.52 17.32 -10.17
C GLY A 518 -25.46 18.42 -10.08
N ALA A 519 -24.18 18.06 -10.17
CA ALA A 519 -23.07 18.97 -9.92
C ALA A 519 -22.10 19.03 -11.12
N GLY A 520 -21.92 20.23 -11.66
CA GLY A 520 -20.97 20.50 -12.73
C GLY A 520 -19.56 20.81 -12.22
N TRP A 521 -19.41 21.06 -10.92
CA TRP A 521 -18.15 21.42 -10.30
C TRP A 521 -17.86 20.61 -9.06
N VAL A 522 -16.57 20.37 -8.80
CA VAL A 522 -16.09 19.83 -7.53
C VAL A 522 -15.10 20.78 -6.88
N LEU A 523 -15.29 21.04 -5.58
CA LEU A 523 -14.37 21.82 -4.76
C LEU A 523 -13.68 20.92 -3.74
N CYS A 524 -12.37 20.72 -3.91
CA CYS A 524 -11.53 20.07 -2.91
C CYS A 524 -10.85 21.13 -2.04
N ALA A 525 -11.46 21.46 -0.90
CA ALA A 525 -10.96 22.47 0.04
C ALA A 525 -9.91 21.94 1.03
N SER A 526 -9.57 20.65 0.93
CA SER A 526 -8.81 19.90 1.92
C SER A 526 -7.46 20.52 2.29
N ARG A 527 -7.09 20.30 3.55
CA ARG A 527 -5.84 20.73 4.17
C ARG A 527 -4.70 19.74 3.91
N ARG A 528 -5.07 18.46 3.88
CA ARG A 528 -4.21 17.29 3.62
C ARG A 528 -5.04 16.25 2.89
N GLU A 529 -4.46 15.68 1.84
CA GLU A 529 -4.95 14.44 1.25
C GLU A 529 -3.78 13.54 0.87
N ALA A 530 -4.09 12.28 0.64
CA ALA A 530 -3.18 11.31 0.03
C ALA A 530 -3.62 10.99 -1.39
N PHE A 531 -4.84 10.47 -1.49
CA PHE A 531 -5.57 10.24 -2.73
C PHE A 531 -7.07 10.38 -2.38
N PRO A 532 -7.67 11.56 -2.60
CA PRO A 532 -9.05 11.80 -2.18
C PRO A 532 -10.03 11.05 -3.08
N VAL A 533 -10.46 9.86 -2.66
CA VAL A 533 -11.41 9.01 -3.41
C VAL A 533 -12.67 9.79 -3.82
N GLY A 534 -13.26 10.56 -2.91
CA GLY A 534 -14.44 11.39 -3.23
C GLY A 534 -14.19 12.44 -4.31
N LEU A 535 -12.97 13.00 -4.41
CA LEU A 535 -12.61 13.88 -5.52
C LEU A 535 -12.48 13.08 -6.82
N ALA A 536 -11.80 11.92 -6.80
CA ALA A 536 -11.68 11.07 -7.97
C ALA A 536 -13.05 10.64 -8.52
N GLU A 537 -14.00 10.27 -7.66
CA GLU A 537 -15.39 9.96 -8.02
C GLU A 537 -16.10 11.18 -8.67
N CYS A 538 -15.87 12.39 -8.16
CA CYS A 538 -16.39 13.61 -8.79
C CYS A 538 -15.80 13.85 -10.18
N LEU A 539 -14.49 13.66 -10.35
CA LEU A 539 -13.82 13.80 -11.65
C LEU A 539 -14.33 12.77 -12.67
N LEU A 540 -14.53 11.52 -12.25
CA LEU A 540 -15.11 10.46 -13.08
C LEU A 540 -16.51 10.82 -13.59
N SER A 541 -17.30 11.53 -12.78
CA SER A 541 -18.60 12.08 -13.20
C SER A 541 -18.50 13.26 -14.18
N GLY A 542 -17.30 13.72 -14.53
CA GLY A 542 -17.07 14.88 -15.39
C GLY A 542 -17.28 16.23 -14.70
N ALA A 543 -17.16 16.31 -13.38
CA ALA A 543 -17.22 17.59 -12.67
C ALA A 543 -15.92 18.39 -12.86
N ALA A 544 -16.03 19.68 -13.20
CA ALA A 544 -14.89 20.58 -13.37
C ALA A 544 -14.20 20.84 -12.01
N PRO A 545 -12.88 20.63 -11.91
CA PRO A 545 -12.18 20.70 -10.64
C PRO A 545 -11.70 22.09 -10.24
N VAL A 546 -11.87 22.41 -8.97
CA VAL A 546 -11.10 23.43 -8.25
C VAL A 546 -10.51 22.78 -7.01
N ILE A 547 -9.18 22.65 -6.96
CA ILE A 547 -8.48 21.85 -5.96
C ILE A 547 -7.55 22.76 -5.18
N ARG A 548 -7.74 22.86 -3.86
CA ARG A 548 -6.81 23.59 -3.02
C ARG A 548 -5.46 22.86 -2.99
N ASP A 549 -4.38 23.61 -3.10
CA ASP A 549 -3.04 23.08 -2.92
C ASP A 549 -2.82 22.72 -1.45
N TRP A 550 -3.01 21.44 -1.11
CA TRP A 550 -3.07 20.91 0.26
C TRP A 550 -1.95 21.48 1.15
N PRO A 551 -2.24 22.49 2.01
CA PRO A 551 -1.18 23.27 2.65
C PRO A 551 -0.24 22.44 3.52
N MET A 552 -0.74 21.41 4.19
CA MET A 552 0.09 20.52 5.03
C MET A 552 1.06 19.66 4.20
N MET A 553 0.77 19.43 2.92
CA MET A 553 1.59 18.62 2.03
C MET A 553 2.28 19.46 0.93
N ALA A 554 2.18 20.78 0.98
CA ALA A 554 2.69 21.68 -0.05
C ALA A 554 4.20 21.50 -0.28
N GLY A 555 4.98 21.37 0.80
CA GLY A 555 6.43 21.07 0.74
C GLY A 555 6.77 19.71 0.13
N ARG A 556 5.77 18.86 -0.11
CA ARG A 556 5.89 17.52 -0.69
C ARG A 556 5.11 17.39 -2.01
N GLY A 557 4.88 18.53 -2.68
CA GLY A 557 4.20 18.62 -3.98
C GLY A 557 2.70 18.89 -3.92
N GLY A 558 2.09 18.85 -2.73
CA GLY A 558 0.69 19.22 -2.50
C GLY A 558 -0.27 18.50 -3.45
N ALA A 559 -1.28 19.23 -3.94
CA ALA A 559 -2.20 18.69 -4.94
C ALA A 559 -1.57 18.59 -6.33
N ARG A 560 -0.54 19.41 -6.61
CA ARG A 560 0.16 19.45 -7.92
C ARG A 560 0.95 18.17 -8.23
N ALA A 561 1.24 17.36 -7.21
CA ALA A 561 1.84 16.04 -7.40
C ALA A 561 0.93 15.06 -8.14
N LEU A 562 -0.40 15.27 -8.11
CA LEU A 562 -1.39 14.37 -8.72
C LEU A 562 -2.20 15.04 -9.82
N TYR A 563 -2.48 16.33 -9.70
CA TYR A 563 -3.42 17.03 -10.58
C TYR A 563 -2.73 18.12 -11.42
N PRO A 564 -3.24 18.41 -12.63
CA PRO A 564 -2.81 19.53 -13.45
C PRO A 564 -2.73 20.84 -12.65
N SER A 565 -1.63 21.57 -12.80
CA SER A 565 -1.42 22.82 -12.05
C SER A 565 -2.48 23.88 -12.34
N SER A 566 -3.12 23.84 -13.51
CA SER A 566 -4.24 24.74 -13.85
C SER A 566 -5.47 24.54 -12.97
N TRP A 567 -5.64 23.37 -12.35
CA TRP A 567 -6.75 23.05 -11.45
C TRP A 567 -6.48 23.42 -9.99
N VAL A 568 -5.21 23.69 -9.67
CA VAL A 568 -4.72 23.79 -8.30
C VAL A 568 -4.59 25.26 -7.88
N VAL A 569 -5.24 25.63 -6.77
CA VAL A 569 -5.33 27.00 -6.24
C VAL A 569 -4.81 27.08 -4.80
N GLY A 570 -4.10 28.14 -4.45
CA GLY A 570 -3.58 28.37 -3.09
C GLY A 570 -4.51 29.18 -2.20
N THR A 571 -5.30 30.09 -2.78
CA THR A 571 -6.12 31.07 -2.03
C THR A 571 -7.59 31.03 -2.44
N VAL A 572 -8.46 31.61 -1.59
CA VAL A 572 -9.89 31.77 -1.91
C VAL A 572 -10.07 32.63 -3.16
N ASP A 573 -9.28 33.69 -3.33
CA ASP A 573 -9.34 34.56 -4.51
C ASP A 573 -8.99 33.83 -5.80
N GLU A 574 -7.93 33.01 -5.79
CA GLU A 574 -7.57 32.17 -6.92
C GLU A 574 -8.67 31.14 -7.26
N ALA A 575 -9.29 30.55 -6.23
CA ALA A 575 -10.41 29.62 -6.41
C ALA A 575 -11.60 30.30 -7.10
N VAL A 576 -12.03 31.47 -6.59
CA VAL A 576 -13.11 32.27 -7.17
C VAL A 576 -12.79 32.69 -8.59
N GLN A 577 -11.56 33.14 -8.84
CA GLN A 577 -11.13 33.54 -10.18
C GLN A 577 -11.17 32.37 -11.17
N ARG A 578 -10.77 31.17 -10.76
CA ARG A 578 -10.85 29.97 -11.59
C ARG A 578 -12.30 29.60 -11.93
N PHE A 579 -13.20 29.61 -10.95
CA PHE A 579 -14.63 29.39 -11.20
C PHE A 579 -15.15 30.38 -12.24
N ARG A 580 -14.87 31.69 -12.06
CA ARG A 580 -15.29 32.74 -12.98
C ARG A 580 -14.72 32.54 -14.39
N SER A 581 -13.42 32.31 -14.53
CA SER A 581 -12.77 32.23 -15.85
C SER A 581 -13.27 31.04 -16.66
N VAL A 582 -13.40 29.86 -16.03
CA VAL A 582 -13.85 28.63 -16.70
C VAL A 582 -15.37 28.68 -16.97
N SER A 583 -16.19 29.24 -16.05
CA SER A 583 -17.61 29.50 -16.33
C SER A 583 -17.81 30.47 -17.50
N ALA A 584 -17.11 31.60 -17.51
CA ALA A 584 -17.24 32.62 -18.55
C ALA A 584 -16.83 32.12 -19.94
N ALA A 585 -15.85 31.22 -20.00
CA ALA A 585 -15.41 30.58 -21.23
C ALA A 585 -16.37 29.47 -21.73
N GLY A 586 -17.41 29.10 -20.96
CA GLY A 586 -18.24 27.92 -21.24
C GLY A 586 -17.45 26.60 -21.17
N ALA A 587 -16.26 26.62 -20.58
CA ALA A 587 -15.28 25.53 -20.64
C ALA A 587 -15.57 24.37 -19.67
N VAL A 588 -16.62 24.47 -18.85
CA VAL A 588 -17.05 23.38 -17.95
C VAL A 588 -17.36 22.11 -18.75
N ALA A 589 -18.00 22.25 -19.91
CA ALA A 589 -18.32 21.12 -20.80
C ALA A 589 -17.06 20.49 -21.43
N THR A 590 -15.98 21.27 -21.59
CA THR A 590 -14.71 20.79 -22.16
C THR A 590 -13.74 20.28 -21.10
N GLU A 591 -13.78 20.79 -19.86
CA GLU A 591 -12.96 20.28 -18.75
C GLU A 591 -13.49 18.95 -18.19
N GLY A 592 -14.79 18.67 -18.30
CA GLY A 592 -15.38 17.42 -17.83
C GLY A 592 -14.72 16.15 -18.40
N PRO A 593 -14.58 16.02 -19.74
CA PRO A 593 -13.83 14.91 -20.35
C PRO A 593 -12.38 14.82 -19.87
N GLN A 594 -11.67 15.95 -19.75
CA GLN A 594 -10.29 15.98 -19.26
C GLN A 594 -10.18 15.56 -17.78
N ALA A 595 -11.16 15.94 -16.96
CA ALA A 595 -11.28 15.54 -15.57
C ALA A 595 -11.44 14.02 -15.46
N ARG A 596 -12.35 13.45 -16.25
CA ARG A 596 -12.54 12.00 -16.31
C ARG A 596 -11.29 11.26 -16.76
N GLU A 597 -10.68 11.66 -17.87
CA GLU A 597 -9.45 11.04 -18.39
C GLU A 597 -8.31 11.10 -17.36
N THR A 598 -8.18 12.23 -16.66
CA THR A 598 -7.17 12.37 -15.60
C THR A 598 -7.46 11.43 -14.43
N ALA A 599 -8.72 11.28 -14.01
CA ALA A 599 -9.10 10.37 -12.94
C ALA A 599 -8.88 8.89 -13.35
N GLU A 600 -9.28 8.50 -14.56
CA GLU A 600 -9.06 7.16 -15.10
C GLU A 600 -7.55 6.85 -15.20
N ARG A 601 -6.73 7.80 -15.62
CA ARG A 601 -5.26 7.63 -15.63
C ARG A 601 -4.68 7.46 -14.23
N LEU A 602 -5.17 8.21 -13.23
CA LEU A 602 -4.68 8.14 -11.85
C LEU A 602 -5.13 6.87 -11.13
N LEU A 603 -6.36 6.42 -11.39
CA LEU A 603 -6.94 5.21 -10.81
C LEU A 603 -6.45 3.95 -11.53
N ASP A 604 -6.12 4.08 -12.81
CA ASP A 604 -5.70 2.98 -13.69
C ASP A 604 -6.62 1.76 -13.53
N PRO A 605 -7.94 1.91 -13.74
CA PRO A 605 -8.97 0.91 -13.39
C PRO A 605 -8.73 -0.44 -14.07
N ASP A 606 -8.09 -0.38 -15.23
CA ASP A 606 -7.65 -1.47 -16.07
C ASP A 606 -6.52 -2.32 -15.45
N LEU A 607 -5.74 -1.72 -14.55
CA LEU A 607 -4.56 -2.34 -13.95
C LEU A 607 -4.57 -2.44 -12.42
N ALA A 608 -5.24 -1.54 -11.74
CA ALA A 608 -5.13 -1.44 -10.30
C ALA A 608 -5.63 -2.72 -9.59
N GLY A 609 -6.72 -3.32 -10.07
CA GLY A 609 -7.26 -4.58 -9.52
C GLY A 609 -6.23 -5.70 -9.58
N TRP A 610 -5.67 -5.97 -10.77
CA TRP A 610 -4.66 -7.02 -10.89
C TRP A 610 -3.38 -6.69 -10.12
N ARG A 611 -2.94 -5.42 -10.04
CA ARG A 611 -1.73 -5.09 -9.27
C ARG A 611 -1.91 -5.44 -7.80
N HIS A 612 -3.11 -5.25 -7.25
CA HIS A 612 -3.45 -5.72 -5.90
C HIS A 612 -3.47 -7.25 -5.83
N GLN A 613 -4.10 -7.94 -6.78
CA GLN A 613 -4.13 -9.41 -6.83
C GLN A 613 -2.71 -10.00 -6.92
N ALA A 614 -1.88 -9.55 -7.86
CA ALA A 614 -0.51 -10.02 -8.04
C ALA A 614 0.37 -9.71 -6.82
N LEU A 615 0.21 -8.53 -6.21
CA LEU A 615 0.94 -8.20 -4.99
C LEU A 615 0.50 -9.08 -3.82
N ILE A 616 -0.80 -9.33 -3.62
CA ILE A 616 -1.31 -10.03 -2.43
C ILE A 616 -1.30 -11.55 -2.61
N LEU A 617 -1.87 -12.05 -3.71
CA LEU A 617 -1.98 -13.47 -4.05
C LEU A 617 -0.75 -14.03 -4.74
N GLY A 618 0.08 -13.19 -5.38
CA GLY A 618 1.22 -13.61 -6.18
C GLY A 618 0.96 -13.69 -7.68
N ASP A 619 1.99 -13.39 -8.49
CA ASP A 619 1.93 -13.41 -9.96
C ASP A 619 1.44 -14.78 -10.50
N ASP A 620 1.91 -15.88 -9.91
CA ASP A 620 1.58 -17.24 -10.34
C ASP A 620 0.09 -17.58 -10.22
N ARG A 621 -0.55 -17.10 -9.15
CA ARG A 621 -1.97 -17.35 -8.90
C ARG A 621 -2.85 -16.48 -9.77
N TYR A 622 -2.46 -15.22 -9.94
CA TYR A 622 -3.09 -14.35 -10.92
C TYR A 622 -3.06 -14.98 -12.32
N LEU A 623 -1.90 -15.46 -12.77
CA LEU A 623 -1.82 -16.14 -14.06
C LEU A 623 -2.65 -17.42 -14.13
N ALA A 624 -2.71 -18.22 -13.06
CA ALA A 624 -3.56 -19.41 -13.03
C ALA A 624 -5.05 -19.06 -13.21
N ALA A 625 -5.50 -17.93 -12.65
CA ALA A 625 -6.86 -17.43 -12.89
C ALA A 625 -7.08 -17.03 -14.35
N MET A 626 -6.12 -16.33 -14.96
CA MET A 626 -6.16 -15.96 -16.39
C MET A 626 -6.13 -17.19 -17.32
N GLU A 627 -5.50 -18.28 -16.90
CA GLU A 627 -5.50 -19.55 -17.64
C GLU A 627 -6.91 -20.13 -17.76
N HIS A 628 -7.82 -19.86 -16.82
CA HIS A 628 -9.21 -20.34 -16.89
C HIS A 628 -10.15 -19.31 -17.52
N HIS A 629 -9.92 -18.02 -17.26
CA HIS A 629 -10.75 -16.91 -17.76
C HIS A 629 -9.86 -15.83 -18.37
N PRO A 630 -9.43 -15.98 -19.64
CA PRO A 630 -8.50 -15.05 -20.26
C PRO A 630 -9.20 -13.71 -20.55
N ASP A 631 -8.63 -12.65 -19.98
CA ASP A 631 -8.83 -11.27 -20.40
C ASP A 631 -7.57 -10.83 -21.18
N ASP A 632 -7.70 -10.71 -22.49
CA ASP A 632 -6.60 -10.43 -23.41
C ASP A 632 -5.93 -9.07 -23.12
N ALA A 633 -6.72 -8.06 -22.73
CA ALA A 633 -6.23 -6.72 -22.44
C ALA A 633 -5.47 -6.68 -21.11
N ALA A 634 -6.03 -7.30 -20.07
CA ALA A 634 -5.35 -7.45 -18.79
C ALA A 634 -4.05 -8.25 -18.94
N LEU A 635 -4.03 -9.30 -19.77
CA LEU A 635 -2.85 -10.13 -19.97
C LEU A 635 -1.76 -9.35 -20.68
N GLY A 636 -2.12 -8.63 -21.76
CA GLY A 636 -1.16 -7.83 -22.52
C GLY A 636 -0.46 -6.79 -21.65
N ARG A 637 -1.21 -6.14 -20.75
CA ARG A 637 -0.65 -5.15 -19.83
C ARG A 637 0.19 -5.78 -18.71
N PHE A 638 -0.23 -6.92 -18.16
CA PHE A 638 0.60 -7.70 -17.24
C PHE A 638 1.94 -8.09 -17.87
N VAL A 639 1.91 -8.56 -19.12
CA VAL A 639 3.12 -8.91 -19.89
C VAL A 639 4.01 -7.69 -20.10
N ALA A 640 3.46 -6.53 -20.46
CA ALA A 640 4.23 -5.30 -20.62
C ALA A 640 4.95 -4.90 -19.32
N GLU A 641 4.26 -4.97 -18.17
CA GLU A 641 4.89 -4.69 -16.87
C GLU A 641 5.93 -5.74 -16.49
N LEU A 642 5.66 -7.02 -16.74
CA LEU A 642 6.62 -8.10 -16.50
C LEU A 642 7.91 -7.90 -17.30
N LEU A 643 7.79 -7.50 -18.57
CA LEU A 643 8.94 -7.22 -19.44
C LEU A 643 9.74 -6.00 -19.00
N ALA A 644 9.10 -5.03 -18.34
CA ALA A 644 9.78 -3.88 -17.75
C ALA A 644 10.57 -4.24 -16.46
N ARG A 645 10.35 -5.43 -15.87
CA ARG A 645 11.08 -5.86 -14.66
C ARG A 645 12.52 -6.27 -15.03
N PRO A 646 13.56 -5.70 -14.37
CA PRO A 646 14.96 -6.05 -14.64
C PRO A 646 15.26 -7.53 -14.42
N ALA A 647 14.63 -8.14 -13.41
CA ALA A 647 14.68 -9.56 -13.11
C ALA A 647 13.25 -10.13 -13.19
N ALA A 648 12.99 -10.95 -14.20
CA ALA A 648 11.74 -11.67 -14.37
C ALA A 648 12.00 -13.17 -14.19
N ASP A 649 11.13 -13.85 -13.45
CA ASP A 649 11.22 -15.29 -13.24
C ASP A 649 11.07 -16.04 -14.58
N PRO A 650 12.06 -16.88 -14.97
CA PRO A 650 11.98 -17.75 -16.14
C PRO A 650 10.70 -18.58 -16.23
N ALA A 651 10.18 -19.10 -15.11
CA ALA A 651 8.96 -19.89 -15.09
C ALA A 651 7.75 -19.02 -15.47
N LEU A 652 7.68 -17.83 -14.90
CA LEU A 652 6.63 -16.85 -15.17
C LEU A 652 6.64 -16.40 -16.64
N LEU A 653 7.81 -16.13 -17.21
CA LEU A 653 7.97 -15.79 -18.63
C LEU A 653 7.45 -16.92 -19.55
N ARG A 654 7.83 -18.17 -19.28
CA ARG A 654 7.36 -19.33 -20.08
C ARG A 654 5.85 -19.53 -19.99
N ARG A 655 5.26 -19.34 -18.79
CA ARG A 655 3.80 -19.39 -18.61
C ARG A 655 3.11 -18.30 -19.42
N CYS A 656 3.63 -17.08 -19.40
CA CYS A 656 3.10 -15.98 -20.20
C CYS A 656 3.16 -16.30 -21.70
N VAL A 657 4.28 -16.84 -22.21
CA VAL A 657 4.39 -17.26 -23.62
C VAL A 657 3.31 -18.29 -23.97
N ALA A 658 3.11 -19.31 -23.12
CA ALA A 658 2.10 -20.33 -23.35
C ALA A 658 0.68 -19.73 -23.38
N LEU A 659 0.37 -18.84 -22.44
CA LEU A 659 -0.88 -18.11 -22.35
C LEU A 659 -1.14 -17.24 -23.58
N THR A 660 -0.20 -16.33 -23.91
CA THR A 660 -0.34 -15.42 -25.06
C THR A 660 -0.47 -16.18 -26.36
N ARG A 661 0.25 -17.30 -26.52
CA ARG A 661 0.13 -18.19 -27.68
C ARG A 661 -1.25 -18.84 -27.76
N ARG A 662 -1.76 -19.34 -26.64
CA ARG A 662 -3.07 -20.00 -26.57
C ARG A 662 -4.20 -19.05 -26.98
N ILE A 663 -4.14 -17.78 -26.55
CA ILE A 663 -5.16 -16.77 -26.89
C ILE A 663 -4.86 -15.99 -28.19
N GLY A 664 -3.73 -16.25 -28.83
CA GLY A 664 -3.35 -15.61 -30.10
C GLY A 664 -2.90 -14.15 -29.98
N LEU A 665 -2.41 -13.72 -28.81
CA LEU A 665 -1.94 -12.36 -28.53
C LEU A 665 -0.47 -12.15 -28.99
N MET A 666 -0.25 -12.20 -30.30
CA MET A 666 1.08 -12.18 -30.94
C MET A 666 1.97 -11.00 -30.51
N SER A 667 1.39 -9.82 -30.31
CA SER A 667 2.09 -8.59 -29.92
C SER A 667 2.72 -8.67 -28.52
N SER A 668 2.15 -9.47 -27.62
CA SER A 668 2.70 -9.73 -26.29
C SER A 668 3.63 -10.94 -26.29
N GLU A 669 3.36 -11.95 -27.13
CA GLU A 669 4.18 -13.16 -27.22
C GLU A 669 5.60 -12.89 -27.75
N ALA A 670 5.74 -12.07 -28.81
CA ALA A 670 7.05 -11.85 -29.43
C ALA A 670 8.09 -11.23 -28.47
N PRO A 671 7.79 -10.13 -27.74
CA PRO A 671 8.72 -9.59 -26.74
C PRO A 671 9.07 -10.55 -25.60
N LEU A 672 8.14 -11.43 -25.19
CA LEU A 672 8.41 -12.46 -24.18
C LEU A 672 9.44 -13.48 -24.68
N LEU A 673 9.31 -13.94 -25.93
CA LEU A 673 10.26 -14.85 -26.55
C LEU A 673 11.64 -14.20 -26.73
N GLU A 674 11.68 -12.92 -27.09
CA GLU A 674 12.94 -12.16 -27.15
C GLU A 674 13.61 -12.08 -25.78
N ARG A 675 12.83 -11.85 -24.72
CA ARG A 675 13.35 -11.84 -23.36
C ARG A 675 13.90 -13.20 -22.94
N LEU A 676 13.21 -14.29 -23.25
CA LEU A 676 13.70 -15.65 -22.99
C LEU A 676 14.98 -15.96 -23.78
N SER A 677 15.06 -15.54 -25.04
CA SER A 677 16.24 -15.70 -25.89
C SER A 677 17.43 -14.91 -25.36
N ALA A 678 17.22 -13.65 -24.95
CA ALA A 678 18.26 -12.80 -24.37
C ALA A 678 18.82 -13.35 -23.06
N LEU A 679 18.01 -14.09 -22.29
CA LEU A 679 18.43 -14.78 -21.07
C LEU A 679 19.09 -16.15 -21.33
N GLY A 680 19.14 -16.62 -22.58
CA GLY A 680 19.69 -17.94 -22.92
C GLY A 680 18.87 -19.12 -22.40
N LEU A 681 17.58 -18.91 -22.12
CA LEU A 681 16.71 -19.89 -21.47
C LEU A 681 15.97 -20.83 -22.45
N ASP A 682 16.00 -20.49 -23.73
CA ASP A 682 15.38 -21.23 -24.84
C ASP A 682 16.14 -20.94 -26.15
N PRO A 683 16.82 -21.95 -26.74
CA PRO A 683 17.57 -21.80 -28.00
C PRO A 683 16.70 -21.46 -29.23
N ASP A 684 15.40 -21.77 -29.17
CA ASP A 684 14.48 -21.60 -30.29
C ASP A 684 13.65 -20.31 -30.17
N ALA A 685 13.61 -19.71 -28.98
CA ALA A 685 12.82 -18.52 -28.72
C ALA A 685 13.19 -17.33 -29.63
N GLY A 686 14.46 -17.17 -29.98
CA GLY A 686 14.89 -16.12 -30.92
C GLY A 686 14.30 -16.30 -32.31
N ARG A 687 14.28 -17.55 -32.82
CA ARG A 687 13.68 -17.87 -34.13
C ARG A 687 12.16 -17.73 -34.09
N ALA A 688 11.52 -18.16 -33.00
CA ALA A 688 10.08 -18.02 -32.80
C ALA A 688 9.64 -16.55 -32.73
N ALA A 689 10.40 -15.70 -32.02
CA ALA A 689 10.17 -14.26 -31.96
C ALA A 689 10.28 -13.59 -33.33
N ALA A 690 11.33 -13.90 -34.09
CA ALA A 690 11.51 -13.38 -35.45
C ALA A 690 10.32 -13.74 -36.34
N ARG A 691 9.83 -14.99 -36.24
CA ARG A 691 8.64 -15.44 -36.96
C ARG A 691 7.40 -14.66 -36.60
N LEU A 692 7.12 -14.45 -35.31
CA LEU A 692 5.97 -13.66 -34.88
C LEU A 692 6.06 -12.19 -35.30
N ARG A 693 7.25 -11.58 -35.26
CA ARG A 693 7.45 -10.22 -35.79
C ARG A 693 7.12 -10.13 -37.27
N ALA A 694 7.53 -11.12 -38.06
CA ALA A 694 7.17 -11.21 -39.47
C ALA A 694 5.66 -11.42 -39.68
N ARG A 695 5.00 -12.26 -38.83
CA ARG A 695 3.53 -12.39 -38.81
C ARG A 695 2.83 -11.04 -38.54
N LEU A 696 3.34 -10.28 -37.58
CA LEU A 696 2.83 -8.98 -37.22
C LEU A 696 3.03 -7.98 -38.37
N ARG A 697 4.17 -8.04 -39.07
CA ARG A 697 4.43 -7.18 -40.23
C ARG A 697 3.50 -7.49 -41.39
N GLU A 698 3.33 -8.77 -41.77
CA GLU A 698 2.49 -9.14 -42.92
C GLU A 698 1.00 -8.84 -42.75
N THR A 699 0.55 -8.62 -41.51
CA THR A 699 -0.83 -8.27 -41.17
C THR A 699 -0.95 -6.84 -40.62
N SER A 700 0.06 -5.99 -40.86
CA SER A 700 -0.02 -4.57 -40.53
C SER A 700 -0.83 -3.83 -41.59
N GLU A 701 -1.65 -2.89 -41.16
CA GLU A 701 -2.47 -2.07 -42.06
C GLU A 701 -1.58 -1.38 -43.11
N GLY A 702 -1.95 -1.53 -44.38
CA GLY A 702 -1.23 -0.92 -45.49
C GLY A 702 0.11 -1.58 -45.85
N TRP A 703 0.48 -2.71 -45.24
CA TRP A 703 1.68 -3.45 -45.64
C TRP A 703 1.44 -4.31 -46.88
N TRP A 704 2.39 -4.27 -47.82
CA TRP A 704 2.45 -5.10 -49.02
C TRP A 704 3.92 -5.38 -49.36
N PRO A 705 4.22 -6.46 -50.10
CA PRO A 705 5.50 -6.59 -50.78
C PRO A 705 5.81 -5.35 -51.64
N THR A 706 7.07 -4.92 -51.67
CA THR A 706 7.52 -3.78 -52.48
C THR A 706 8.02 -4.29 -53.82
N VAL A 707 7.40 -3.84 -54.91
CA VAL A 707 7.75 -4.24 -56.28
C VAL A 707 8.06 -2.99 -57.09
N ALA A 708 9.09 -3.05 -57.95
CA ALA A 708 9.42 -1.94 -58.85
C ALA A 708 8.30 -1.69 -59.87
N ASP A 709 8.01 -0.42 -60.19
CA ASP A 709 7.00 -0.06 -61.19
C ASP A 709 7.38 -0.66 -62.56
N SER A 710 6.47 -1.44 -63.13
CA SER A 710 6.69 -2.17 -64.39
C SER A 710 5.38 -2.31 -65.15
N PRO A 711 4.83 -1.19 -65.64
CA PRO A 711 3.50 -1.18 -66.25
C PRO A 711 3.43 -2.07 -67.49
N VAL A 712 2.45 -2.95 -67.52
CA VAL A 712 2.14 -3.76 -68.71
C VAL A 712 1.59 -2.83 -69.79
N THR A 713 2.28 -2.78 -70.92
CA THR A 713 1.83 -2.06 -72.12
C THR A 713 1.26 -3.06 -73.12
N ALA A 714 0.08 -2.74 -73.67
CA ALA A 714 -0.67 -3.63 -74.58
C ALA A 714 -0.89 -5.05 -74.01
N PRO A 715 -1.79 -5.20 -73.01
CA PRO A 715 -2.14 -6.52 -72.49
C PRO A 715 -2.68 -7.43 -73.61
N VAL A 716 -2.41 -8.73 -73.49
CA VAL A 716 -2.94 -9.74 -74.43
C VAL A 716 -4.43 -9.93 -74.13
N ALA A 717 -5.28 -9.59 -75.09
CA ALA A 717 -6.73 -9.67 -74.95
C ALA A 717 -7.18 -11.10 -74.55
N GLY A 718 -7.98 -11.20 -73.50
CA GLY A 718 -8.49 -12.45 -72.96
C GLY A 718 -7.48 -13.27 -72.16
N ARG A 719 -6.25 -12.76 -71.90
CA ARG A 719 -5.25 -13.46 -71.09
C ARG A 719 -5.46 -13.27 -69.60
N ILE A 720 -5.58 -14.38 -68.89
CA ILE A 720 -5.81 -14.40 -67.44
C ILE A 720 -4.66 -15.18 -66.79
N LEU A 721 -3.91 -14.52 -65.91
CA LEU A 721 -2.89 -15.17 -65.10
C LEU A 721 -3.46 -15.60 -63.75
N HIS A 722 -3.63 -16.90 -63.55
CA HIS A 722 -4.06 -17.48 -62.29
C HIS A 722 -2.90 -17.67 -61.32
N VAL A 723 -2.93 -16.99 -60.18
CA VAL A 723 -1.95 -17.17 -59.09
C VAL A 723 -2.48 -18.19 -58.09
N LEU A 724 -1.86 -19.37 -58.08
CA LEU A 724 -2.31 -20.56 -57.36
C LEU A 724 -1.35 -20.91 -56.22
N LYS A 725 -1.84 -21.25 -55.04
CA LYS A 725 -0.95 -21.75 -53.97
C LYS A 725 -0.34 -23.12 -54.27
N VAL A 726 -1.12 -23.98 -54.93
CA VAL A 726 -0.78 -25.35 -55.31
C VAL A 726 -1.55 -25.72 -56.58
N SER A 727 -1.01 -26.60 -57.40
CA SER A 727 -1.71 -27.14 -58.57
C SER A 727 -1.44 -28.63 -58.78
N ARG A 728 -2.19 -29.22 -59.72
CA ARG A 728 -1.90 -30.54 -60.28
C ARG A 728 -0.67 -30.47 -61.21
N PRO A 729 -0.01 -31.60 -61.52
CA PRO A 729 -0.21 -32.93 -60.92
C PRO A 729 0.36 -33.09 -59.51
N GLN A 730 1.23 -32.17 -59.06
CA GLN A 730 2.06 -32.35 -57.86
C GLN A 730 1.26 -32.47 -56.57
N ARG A 731 0.14 -31.75 -56.44
CA ARG A 731 -0.75 -31.87 -55.28
C ARG A 731 -2.21 -31.91 -55.68
N GLN A 732 -2.89 -32.99 -55.31
CA GLN A 732 -4.33 -33.14 -55.52
C GLN A 732 -5.10 -32.82 -54.23
N SER A 733 -5.88 -31.74 -54.25
CA SER A 733 -6.70 -31.23 -53.15
C SER A 733 -7.95 -30.55 -53.71
N GLY A 734 -8.93 -30.22 -52.86
CA GLY A 734 -10.07 -29.41 -53.29
C GLY A 734 -9.66 -28.07 -53.93
N TYR A 735 -8.56 -27.46 -53.47
CA TYR A 735 -8.04 -26.21 -54.02
C TYR A 735 -7.46 -26.38 -55.42
N SER A 736 -6.64 -27.41 -55.64
CA SER A 736 -6.03 -27.66 -56.95
C SER A 736 -7.02 -28.19 -57.97
N LEU A 737 -8.05 -28.95 -57.55
CA LEU A 737 -9.15 -29.37 -58.43
C LEU A 737 -10.03 -28.20 -58.87
N ARG A 738 -10.44 -27.32 -57.95
CA ARG A 738 -11.20 -26.10 -58.31
C ARG A 738 -10.39 -25.19 -59.24
N GLY A 739 -9.07 -25.07 -59.00
CA GLY A 739 -8.17 -24.31 -59.86
C GLY A 739 -8.17 -24.90 -61.27
N TRP A 740 -7.93 -26.22 -61.35
CA TRP A 740 -7.98 -26.98 -62.59
C TRP A 740 -9.29 -26.73 -63.36
N TYR A 741 -10.47 -26.92 -62.76
CA TYR A 741 -11.76 -26.69 -63.43
C TYR A 741 -11.90 -25.25 -63.96
N THR A 742 -11.51 -24.26 -63.16
CA THR A 742 -11.64 -22.84 -63.57
C THR A 742 -10.77 -22.54 -64.79
N LEU A 743 -9.51 -22.94 -64.76
CA LEU A 743 -8.57 -22.72 -65.86
C LEU A 743 -9.01 -23.44 -67.15
N HIS A 744 -9.50 -24.67 -67.04
CA HIS A 744 -9.93 -25.46 -68.21
C HIS A 744 -11.20 -24.89 -68.84
N GLU A 745 -12.20 -24.53 -68.03
CA GLU A 745 -13.44 -23.96 -68.57
C GLU A 745 -13.21 -22.59 -69.22
N GLN A 746 -12.30 -21.78 -68.69
CA GLN A 746 -11.91 -20.53 -69.35
C GLN A 746 -11.27 -20.78 -70.72
N ARG A 747 -10.38 -21.77 -70.84
CA ARG A 747 -9.79 -22.14 -72.14
C ARG A 747 -10.83 -22.73 -73.10
N ASN A 748 -11.79 -23.52 -72.60
CA ASN A 748 -12.93 -24.02 -73.40
C ASN A 748 -13.78 -22.89 -73.98
N LEU A 749 -13.88 -21.76 -73.27
CA LEU A 749 -14.57 -20.54 -73.73
C LEU A 749 -13.71 -19.65 -74.64
N GLY A 750 -12.48 -20.07 -74.97
CA GLY A 750 -11.56 -19.34 -75.85
C GLY A 750 -10.71 -18.26 -75.16
N LEU A 751 -10.69 -18.21 -73.83
CA LEU A 751 -9.79 -17.33 -73.07
C LEU A 751 -8.39 -17.93 -72.98
N ASP A 752 -7.38 -17.08 -72.82
CA ASP A 752 -5.99 -17.53 -72.63
C ASP A 752 -5.65 -17.61 -71.14
N ALA A 753 -6.19 -18.63 -70.48
CA ALA A 753 -5.93 -18.89 -69.06
C ALA A 753 -4.58 -19.60 -68.86
N ILE A 754 -3.77 -19.06 -67.95
CA ILE A 754 -2.41 -19.52 -67.62
C ILE A 754 -2.30 -19.65 -66.10
N GLY A 755 -1.67 -20.71 -65.60
CA GLY A 755 -1.39 -20.88 -64.17
C GLY A 755 0.02 -20.43 -63.79
N VAL A 756 0.18 -19.85 -62.60
CA VAL A 756 1.47 -19.71 -61.91
C VAL A 756 1.29 -20.15 -60.46
N THR A 757 2.23 -20.95 -59.94
CA THR A 757 2.16 -21.40 -58.55
C THR A 757 2.92 -20.52 -57.56
N ALA A 758 2.73 -20.79 -56.26
CA ALA A 758 3.55 -20.21 -55.21
C ALA A 758 5.04 -20.44 -55.46
N LEU A 759 5.86 -19.51 -54.97
CA LEU A 759 7.32 -19.62 -55.02
C LEU A 759 7.76 -20.91 -54.34
N ASP A 760 8.67 -21.63 -54.98
CA ASP A 760 9.22 -22.92 -54.58
C ASP A 760 8.19 -24.07 -54.54
N PHE A 761 7.10 -23.96 -55.30
CA PHE A 761 6.19 -25.07 -55.55
C PHE A 761 6.50 -25.80 -56.87
N PRO A 762 6.63 -27.14 -56.87
CA PRO A 762 6.44 -28.05 -55.73
C PRO A 762 7.64 -28.12 -54.78
N ASP A 763 7.38 -28.52 -53.53
CA ASP A 763 8.40 -28.64 -52.48
C ASP A 763 9.55 -29.58 -52.93
N GLY A 764 10.79 -29.15 -52.75
CA GLY A 764 11.99 -29.95 -53.02
C GLY A 764 12.59 -29.80 -54.42
N GLU A 765 12.03 -28.93 -55.26
CA GLU A 765 12.63 -28.54 -56.54
C GLU A 765 13.41 -27.22 -56.42
N SER A 766 14.44 -27.07 -57.24
CA SER A 766 15.28 -25.86 -57.28
C SER A 766 15.56 -25.38 -58.71
N ALA A 767 15.83 -24.08 -58.85
CA ALA A 767 16.33 -23.51 -60.10
C ALA A 767 17.75 -24.01 -60.42
N ALA A 768 18.09 -24.05 -61.71
CA ALA A 768 19.37 -24.57 -62.20
C ALA A 768 20.51 -23.53 -62.19
N ALA A 769 20.18 -22.23 -62.11
CA ALA A 769 21.12 -21.11 -62.18
C ALA A 769 20.98 -20.16 -60.97
N ASP A 770 21.94 -19.24 -60.79
CA ASP A 770 21.89 -18.20 -59.75
C ASP A 770 20.76 -17.19 -60.05
N GLY A 771 19.61 -17.34 -59.41
CA GLY A 771 18.47 -16.42 -59.53
C GLY A 771 17.12 -17.13 -59.47
N VAL A 772 16.02 -16.37 -59.49
CA VAL A 772 14.67 -16.96 -59.63
C VAL A 772 14.41 -17.24 -61.10
N GLU A 773 14.16 -18.50 -61.43
CA GLU A 773 13.72 -18.92 -62.77
C GLU A 773 12.28 -19.43 -62.72
N TYR A 774 11.62 -19.41 -63.88
CA TYR A 774 10.38 -20.15 -64.04
C TYR A 774 10.60 -21.42 -64.86
N ARG A 775 9.99 -22.53 -64.44
CA ARG A 775 9.80 -23.70 -65.31
C ARG A 775 8.40 -23.68 -65.88
N LEU A 776 8.28 -23.80 -67.20
CA LEU A 776 6.99 -23.98 -67.87
C LEU A 776 6.64 -25.47 -67.91
N GLU A 777 5.43 -25.80 -67.48
CA GLU A 777 4.87 -27.14 -67.48
C GLU A 777 3.49 -27.10 -68.16
N ASP A 778 3.18 -28.10 -68.98
CA ASP A 778 1.81 -28.29 -69.48
C ASP A 778 1.04 -29.16 -68.48
N VAL A 779 -0.05 -28.63 -67.94
CA VAL A 779 -0.94 -29.35 -67.03
C VAL A 779 -2.28 -29.55 -67.72
N ASP A 780 -2.44 -30.72 -68.33
CA ASP A 780 -3.66 -31.13 -69.05
C ASP A 780 -4.08 -30.11 -70.15
N GLY A 781 -3.11 -29.50 -70.86
CA GLY A 781 -3.35 -28.50 -71.90
C GLY A 781 -3.39 -27.04 -71.42
N VAL A 782 -3.06 -26.79 -70.15
CA VAL A 782 -2.95 -25.44 -69.56
C VAL A 782 -1.50 -25.13 -69.20
N PRO A 783 -0.89 -24.06 -69.74
CA PRO A 783 0.44 -23.61 -69.36
C PRO A 783 0.52 -23.25 -67.86
N HIS A 784 1.45 -23.86 -67.13
CA HIS A 784 1.75 -23.58 -65.72
C HIS A 784 3.19 -23.15 -65.53
N TYR A 785 3.38 -22.01 -64.89
CA TYR A 785 4.68 -21.46 -64.52
C TYR A 785 5.01 -21.82 -63.07
N ARG A 786 6.15 -22.50 -62.86
CA ARG A 786 6.70 -22.82 -61.53
C ARG A 786 7.80 -21.83 -61.21
N LEU A 787 7.58 -20.94 -60.25
CA LEU A 787 8.62 -20.01 -59.78
C LEU A 787 9.51 -20.76 -58.80
N LEU A 788 10.80 -20.93 -59.10
CA LEU A 788 11.73 -21.72 -58.29
C LEU A 788 12.98 -20.92 -57.96
N ARG A 789 13.43 -20.98 -56.70
CA ARG A 789 14.75 -20.48 -56.27
C ARG A 789 15.82 -21.57 -56.33
N PRO A 790 17.11 -21.22 -56.35
CA PRO A 790 18.20 -22.21 -56.31
C PRO A 790 18.25 -22.94 -54.97
N ALA A 791 17.91 -22.23 -53.88
CA ALA A 791 17.71 -22.79 -52.55
C ALA A 791 16.74 -21.92 -51.75
N ALA A 792 15.80 -22.56 -51.05
CA ALA A 792 14.95 -21.87 -50.08
C ALA A 792 15.79 -21.54 -48.82
N PRO A 793 15.78 -20.29 -48.32
CA PRO A 793 16.53 -19.92 -47.14
C PRO A 793 16.04 -20.68 -45.88
N GLU A 794 16.97 -21.22 -45.10
CA GLU A 794 16.63 -21.88 -43.84
C GLU A 794 16.04 -20.88 -42.85
N GLY A 795 14.86 -21.20 -42.28
CA GLY A 795 14.20 -20.32 -41.31
C GLY A 795 13.68 -19.01 -41.91
N GLU A 796 13.38 -18.98 -43.22
CA GLU A 796 12.83 -17.81 -43.89
C GLU A 796 11.56 -17.29 -43.21
N GLN A 797 11.49 -15.97 -43.07
CA GLN A 797 10.39 -15.30 -42.42
C GLN A 797 9.22 -15.08 -43.39
N PRO A 798 7.95 -15.18 -42.93
CA PRO A 798 6.80 -15.04 -43.80
C PRO A 798 6.75 -13.77 -44.65
N ASP A 799 7.13 -12.63 -44.09
CA ASP A 799 7.20 -11.34 -44.81
C ASP A 799 8.28 -11.33 -45.90
N ALA A 800 9.47 -11.88 -45.60
CA ALA A 800 10.55 -12.05 -46.55
C ALA A 800 10.18 -13.01 -47.70
N TYR A 801 9.48 -14.11 -47.40
CA TYR A 801 8.98 -15.03 -48.43
C TYR A 801 7.98 -14.35 -49.38
N LEU A 802 7.03 -13.56 -48.85
CA LEU A 802 6.07 -12.82 -49.68
C LEU A 802 6.76 -11.74 -50.53
N GLN A 803 7.79 -11.09 -49.99
CA GLN A 803 8.64 -10.17 -50.73
C GLN A 803 9.33 -10.87 -51.91
N ALA A 804 10.01 -12.00 -51.66
CA ALA A 804 10.69 -12.79 -52.68
C ALA A 804 9.71 -13.33 -53.74
N TRP A 805 8.51 -13.73 -53.34
CA TRP A 805 7.49 -14.21 -54.29
C TRP A 805 6.98 -13.09 -55.19
N ALA A 806 6.80 -11.87 -54.66
CA ALA A 806 6.41 -10.72 -55.47
C ALA A 806 7.50 -10.31 -56.47
N GLU A 807 8.76 -10.31 -56.04
CA GLU A 807 9.93 -10.06 -56.90
C GLU A 807 10.07 -11.11 -58.01
N ALA A 808 9.75 -12.37 -57.71
CA ALA A 808 9.73 -13.46 -58.69
C ALA A 808 8.58 -13.35 -59.70
N LEU A 809 7.39 -12.95 -59.23
CA LEU A 809 6.18 -12.90 -60.04
C LEU A 809 6.16 -11.69 -60.98
N ALA A 810 6.73 -10.55 -60.58
CA ALA A 810 6.63 -9.30 -61.33
C ALA A 810 7.24 -9.36 -62.75
N PRO A 811 8.46 -9.90 -62.96
CA PRO A 811 9.02 -10.06 -64.31
C PRO A 811 8.16 -10.95 -65.19
N LEU A 812 7.57 -12.01 -64.62
CA LEU A 812 6.69 -12.92 -65.35
C LEU A 812 5.40 -12.21 -65.77
N VAL A 813 4.80 -11.39 -64.91
CA VAL A 813 3.62 -10.57 -65.27
C VAL A 813 3.96 -9.60 -66.41
N ALA A 814 5.11 -8.92 -66.34
CA ALA A 814 5.56 -8.03 -67.39
C ALA A 814 5.78 -8.76 -68.73
N GLN A 815 6.32 -9.99 -68.69
CA GLN A 815 6.52 -10.83 -69.86
C GLN A 815 5.20 -11.35 -70.46
N LEU A 816 4.32 -11.88 -69.62
CA LEU A 816 3.07 -12.49 -70.06
C LEU A 816 2.01 -11.47 -70.46
N ARG A 817 2.10 -10.24 -69.95
CA ARG A 817 1.17 -9.13 -70.21
C ARG A 817 -0.30 -9.55 -70.07
N PRO A 818 -0.71 -10.13 -68.93
CA PRO A 818 -2.09 -10.54 -68.72
C PRO A 818 -3.01 -9.31 -68.67
N GLU A 819 -4.25 -9.50 -69.11
CA GLU A 819 -5.31 -8.50 -68.96
C GLU A 819 -5.84 -8.47 -67.52
N VAL A 820 -5.86 -9.62 -66.84
CA VAL A 820 -6.28 -9.76 -65.44
C VAL A 820 -5.37 -10.75 -64.72
N ILE A 821 -5.02 -10.43 -63.47
CA ILE A 821 -4.44 -11.40 -62.51
C ILE A 821 -5.57 -11.96 -61.67
N HIS A 822 -5.79 -13.27 -61.73
CA HIS A 822 -6.80 -13.97 -60.92
C HIS A 822 -6.10 -14.73 -59.80
N VAL A 823 -6.10 -14.19 -58.59
CA VAL A 823 -5.43 -14.79 -57.43
C VAL A 823 -6.40 -15.55 -56.56
N HIS A 824 -5.98 -16.70 -56.06
CA HIS A 824 -6.79 -17.60 -55.24
C HIS A 824 -6.31 -17.59 -53.79
N SER A 825 -7.18 -17.88 -52.81
CA SER A 825 -6.78 -17.95 -51.40
C SER A 825 -5.53 -18.81 -51.18
N GLY A 826 -4.54 -18.22 -50.51
CA GLY A 826 -3.25 -18.83 -50.23
C GLY A 826 -3.29 -19.84 -49.09
N HIS A 827 -2.15 -20.04 -48.43
CA HIS A 827 -2.05 -20.94 -47.28
C HIS A 827 -2.70 -20.34 -46.04
N ARG A 828 -2.85 -19.02 -46.00
CA ARG A 828 -3.37 -18.23 -44.88
C ARG A 828 -4.59 -17.40 -45.25
N GLY A 829 -5.16 -17.65 -46.43
CA GLY A 829 -6.23 -16.83 -47.01
C GLY A 829 -5.64 -15.72 -47.87
N PHE A 830 -5.11 -14.69 -47.20
CA PHE A 830 -4.69 -13.42 -47.79
C PHE A 830 -3.27 -13.42 -48.41
N ASP A 831 -2.41 -14.39 -48.10
CA ASP A 831 -0.97 -14.34 -48.40
C ASP A 831 -0.66 -14.24 -49.91
N SER A 832 -1.29 -15.07 -50.75
CA SER A 832 -1.16 -14.95 -52.22
C SER A 832 -1.74 -13.63 -52.74
N ALA A 833 -2.81 -13.13 -52.12
CA ALA A 833 -3.48 -11.91 -52.53
C ALA A 833 -2.60 -10.69 -52.30
N LEU A 834 -1.87 -10.62 -51.18
CA LEU A 834 -0.88 -9.56 -50.93
C LEU A 834 0.18 -9.49 -52.04
N VAL A 835 0.68 -10.65 -52.47
CA VAL A 835 1.66 -10.76 -53.57
C VAL A 835 1.04 -10.28 -54.89
N ALA A 836 -0.13 -10.80 -55.26
CA ALA A 836 -0.80 -10.44 -56.50
C ALA A 836 -1.22 -8.96 -56.55
N LEU A 837 -1.68 -8.39 -55.43
CA LEU A 837 -2.04 -6.97 -55.33
C LEU A 837 -0.82 -6.07 -55.46
N ALA A 838 0.30 -6.41 -54.83
CA ALA A 838 1.55 -5.67 -54.98
C ALA A 838 2.02 -5.66 -56.44
N VAL A 839 2.05 -6.83 -57.08
CA VAL A 839 2.46 -6.97 -58.49
C VAL A 839 1.46 -6.31 -59.44
N GLY A 840 0.15 -6.48 -59.23
CA GLY A 840 -0.90 -5.87 -60.06
C GLY A 840 -0.86 -4.35 -60.02
N ARG A 841 -0.60 -3.75 -58.85
CA ARG A 841 -0.40 -2.30 -58.72
C ARG A 841 0.82 -1.82 -59.51
N ALA A 842 1.97 -2.48 -59.35
CA ALA A 842 3.20 -2.16 -60.08
C ALA A 842 3.05 -2.36 -61.60
N ALA A 843 2.24 -3.33 -62.01
CA ALA A 843 1.99 -3.65 -63.41
C ALA A 843 0.83 -2.86 -64.04
N ARG A 844 0.03 -2.14 -63.24
CA ARG A 844 -1.26 -1.54 -63.65
C ARG A 844 -2.22 -2.55 -64.26
N VAL A 845 -2.22 -3.78 -63.73
CA VAL A 845 -3.11 -4.88 -64.15
C VAL A 845 -4.17 -5.11 -63.07
N PRO A 846 -5.47 -5.14 -63.43
CA PRO A 846 -6.55 -5.49 -62.51
C PRO A 846 -6.33 -6.85 -61.84
N VAL A 847 -6.63 -6.92 -60.54
CA VAL A 847 -6.53 -8.15 -59.74
C VAL A 847 -7.92 -8.58 -59.31
N VAL A 848 -8.27 -9.84 -59.57
CA VAL A 848 -9.47 -10.51 -59.06
C VAL A 848 -9.03 -11.49 -57.98
N TYR A 849 -9.54 -11.31 -56.76
CA TYR A 849 -9.27 -12.24 -55.66
C TYR A 849 -10.45 -13.20 -55.46
N GLU A 850 -10.19 -14.50 -55.62
CA GLU A 850 -11.16 -15.57 -55.35
C GLU A 850 -10.95 -16.15 -53.94
N VAL A 851 -11.86 -15.79 -53.04
CA VAL A 851 -11.93 -16.34 -51.69
C VAL A 851 -12.45 -17.78 -51.74
N ARG A 852 -11.61 -18.75 -51.36
CA ARG A 852 -11.91 -20.19 -51.44
C ARG A 852 -12.17 -20.86 -50.09
N GLY A 853 -12.04 -20.13 -48.99
CA GLY A 853 -12.34 -20.55 -47.63
C GLY A 853 -11.90 -19.49 -46.62
N PHE A 854 -12.43 -19.58 -45.39
CA PHE A 854 -12.12 -18.68 -44.28
C PHE A 854 -10.97 -19.26 -43.44
N PHE A 855 -9.78 -18.70 -43.59
CA PHE A 855 -8.54 -19.19 -42.94
C PHE A 855 -8.24 -18.49 -41.61
N GLU A 856 -9.01 -17.46 -41.29
CA GLU A 856 -8.83 -16.60 -40.13
C GLU A 856 -8.98 -17.40 -38.85
N SER A 857 -9.86 -18.41 -38.81
CA SER A 857 -10.12 -19.27 -37.65
C SER A 857 -9.23 -20.52 -37.57
N LEU A 858 -8.38 -20.77 -38.58
CA LEU A 858 -7.55 -21.99 -38.66
C LEU A 858 -6.19 -21.87 -37.98
N TRP A 859 -5.95 -20.81 -37.21
CA TRP A 859 -4.68 -20.58 -36.51
C TRP A 859 -4.50 -21.46 -35.27
N THR A 860 -5.58 -22.04 -34.74
CA THR A 860 -5.60 -22.89 -33.55
C THR A 860 -6.63 -24.01 -33.71
N SER A 861 -6.42 -25.14 -33.04
CA SER A 861 -7.41 -26.22 -32.94
C SER A 861 -8.44 -25.98 -31.83
N ASP A 862 -8.18 -25.03 -30.93
CA ASP A 862 -9.10 -24.67 -29.85
C ASP A 862 -10.23 -23.77 -30.37
N ARG A 863 -11.41 -24.38 -30.55
CA ARG A 863 -12.61 -23.70 -31.06
C ARG A 863 -13.09 -22.57 -30.15
N SER A 864 -12.73 -22.57 -28.86
CA SER A 864 -13.15 -21.51 -27.94
C SER A 864 -12.43 -20.19 -28.21
N VAL A 865 -11.24 -20.23 -28.83
CA VAL A 865 -10.41 -19.06 -29.13
C VAL A 865 -10.26 -18.81 -30.64
N ALA A 866 -10.57 -19.79 -31.49
CA ALA A 866 -10.35 -19.71 -32.94
C ALA A 866 -10.89 -18.44 -33.62
N GLU A 867 -12.03 -17.91 -33.17
CA GLU A 867 -12.70 -16.73 -33.73
C GLU A 867 -12.57 -15.47 -32.87
N ARG A 868 -11.58 -15.44 -31.97
CA ARG A 868 -11.25 -14.29 -31.12
C ARG A 868 -9.74 -14.09 -31.01
N GLY A 869 -9.36 -12.97 -30.41
CA GLY A 869 -7.98 -12.63 -30.14
C GLY A 869 -7.26 -12.07 -31.37
N GLN A 870 -6.09 -11.49 -31.10
CA GLN A 870 -5.37 -10.66 -32.06
C GLN A 870 -4.99 -11.39 -33.36
N THR A 871 -4.74 -12.70 -33.30
CA THR A 871 -4.42 -13.50 -34.51
C THR A 871 -5.60 -13.58 -35.47
N PHE A 872 -6.80 -13.90 -34.97
CA PHE A 872 -8.00 -13.96 -35.79
C PHE A 872 -8.33 -12.58 -36.37
N GLU A 873 -8.38 -11.56 -35.51
CA GLU A 873 -8.73 -10.18 -35.88
C GLU A 873 -7.82 -9.63 -36.97
N ARG A 874 -6.50 -9.83 -36.83
CA ARG A 874 -5.52 -9.37 -37.82
C ARG A 874 -5.67 -10.06 -39.16
N ARG A 875 -5.91 -11.37 -39.18
CA ARG A 875 -6.13 -12.10 -40.45
C ARG A 875 -7.38 -11.60 -41.15
N ARG A 876 -8.48 -11.45 -40.40
CA ARG A 876 -9.75 -10.95 -40.92
C ARG A 876 -9.64 -9.53 -41.45
N ALA A 877 -8.94 -8.65 -40.73
CA ALA A 877 -8.69 -7.28 -41.16
C ALA A 877 -7.76 -7.18 -42.38
N THR A 878 -6.90 -8.17 -42.61
CA THR A 878 -6.02 -8.22 -43.80
C THR A 878 -6.76 -8.74 -45.03
N GLU A 879 -7.76 -9.61 -44.86
CA GLU A 879 -8.56 -10.19 -45.94
C GLU A 879 -9.75 -9.29 -46.35
N ALA A 880 -10.27 -8.48 -45.43
CA ALA A 880 -11.30 -7.45 -45.66
C ALA A 880 -10.73 -6.24 -46.42
#